data_AF-A0A6A2RW45-F1
#
_entry.id   AF-A0A6A2RW45-F1
#
_cell.length_a   1.000
_cell.length_b   1.000
_cell.length_c   1.000
_cell.angle_alpha   90.00
_cell.angle_beta   90.00
_cell.angle_gamma   90.00
#
_symmetry.space_group_name_H-M   'P 1'
#
loop_
_entity.id
_entity.type
_entity.pdbx_description
1 polymer ?
#
loop_
_entity_poly.entity_id
_entity_poly.type
_entity_poly.pdbx_seq_one_letter_code
_entity_poly.pdbx_strand_id
1 'polypeptide(L)'
;MKIKITILLSGLLAAAAFSGCTAEGDMPSAQPLTAIRAVNTGLSGVSSRSQVGGIADDGSLVMQWSPGDRIGVFGASQSNVCFTSANETAADETTFSYSGTFSGTPSTAYYPYTEGAADAAAVPVNIPAVQTYSDVTSVAAYDFKASSSAERQSDGSYRMRFRSMVTLLRLQIDLSAVSGLAADETLLSIRMTAGTGSLSGAFTCDLNNPDAGLTPVDAAATLTVDMAGRPALSRQVTAYAVAAPGCTVGTKLDFVITTDRHVATFTATLLGTMEGGAFYDVPLNATVLANNDAVIKDVDEPDEPAEETANCYMITTAGEHSFYARQIGNGDKGIIPGAGFHVTSSKINPKSAKVLWQDTQGFIDEGSVRLADDGRVYYTATGNTGNALIAVYSGDGCTGDILWSWHIWGTGDTLPHDNVITTKSGSSFTIMDRNLGAFLSTEDERLQTVRTDEAERKVCSYMLYQWGRKDPIPNSDVYYVDGVATDIASSYPVWQPATLTEATIAASVLRPGYIINKPAVGDCSSWLGEDNRLLWGDSSQKTVTDGGWTDVKTIYDPSPVGYRVANSATFTRFITPDRTDIQMKGVTGFRTIDGVTVPNLTYDYIQCIVSTEMSGTTERWLPKGIHRNRIGFACNTSDNKSKIFGYGIYFRQTEDDTEGGYYPMGGCRFPNPSGKRSDYALNSYLWLSTSDINDYSAMSMHLYHFYWLTGSGNYTEPDKGLSGTGYNAGVVGTVKTKYSSYNLNAYGVRCVRDGSTSGSTGGNSYDSSYTDKGVGFGVE
;
A
#
# COMPACT_ATOMS: atom_id res chain seq x y z
N MET A 1 1.13 41.49 32.60
CA MET A 1 2.01 42.55 33.12
C MET A 1 1.30 43.27 34.26
N LYS A 2 1.97 43.32 35.42
CA LYS A 2 1.70 43.95 36.74
C LYS A 2 0.59 45.03 36.95
N ILE A 3 -0.18 44.82 38.05
CA ILE A 3 -0.48 45.72 39.20
C ILE A 3 -1.62 46.78 39.10
N LYS A 4 -2.61 46.77 40.04
CA LYS A 4 -2.84 47.70 41.22
C LYS A 4 -4.30 47.62 41.76
N ILE A 5 -4.57 47.22 43.02
CA ILE A 5 -4.73 48.00 44.30
C ILE A 5 -6.15 48.57 44.58
N THR A 6 -6.79 47.97 45.61
CA THR A 6 -7.42 48.52 46.86
C THR A 6 -8.44 49.68 46.84
N ILE A 7 -9.56 49.50 47.59
CA ILE A 7 -10.11 50.30 48.75
C ILE A 7 -11.57 49.82 49.01
N LEU A 8 -11.94 49.19 50.15
CA LEU A 8 -12.25 49.65 51.53
C LEU A 8 -13.58 50.43 51.70
N LEU A 9 -14.50 49.93 52.55
CA LEU A 9 -15.41 50.59 53.53
C LEU A 9 -16.52 49.56 53.94
N SER A 10 -16.50 48.90 55.10
CA SER A 10 -16.86 49.31 56.49
C SER A 10 -18.36 49.49 56.76
N GLY A 11 -18.89 48.78 57.78
CA GLY A 11 -20.19 49.05 58.42
C GLY A 11 -20.90 47.79 58.94
N LEU A 12 -20.50 47.22 60.08
CA LEU A 12 -21.04 47.42 61.44
C LEU A 12 -22.26 46.55 61.81
N LEU A 13 -22.11 45.90 62.97
CA LEU A 13 -23.05 45.10 63.76
C LEU A 13 -24.49 45.65 63.87
N ALA A 14 -25.45 44.74 63.94
CA ALA A 14 -26.41 44.70 65.06
C ALA A 14 -26.99 43.29 65.22
N ALA A 15 -26.61 42.61 66.30
CA ALA A 15 -27.34 41.48 66.84
C ALA A 15 -28.43 42.01 67.79
N ALA A 16 -29.65 41.50 67.66
CA ALA A 16 -30.67 41.60 68.70
C ALA A 16 -31.37 40.24 68.82
N ALA A 17 -31.11 39.56 69.92
CA ALA A 17 -31.98 38.52 70.45
C ALA A 17 -33.07 39.18 71.29
N PHE A 18 -34.32 38.73 71.19
CA PHE A 18 -35.07 38.16 72.32
C PHE A 18 -36.42 37.61 71.85
N SER A 19 -36.83 36.62 72.63
CA SER A 19 -37.88 35.62 72.51
C SER A 19 -39.33 36.11 72.73
N GLY A 20 -40.27 35.38 72.11
CA GLY A 20 -41.46 34.85 72.79
C GLY A 20 -42.79 35.57 72.57
N CYS A 21 -43.73 34.94 71.85
CA CYS A 21 -44.95 34.38 72.46
C CYS A 21 -45.79 33.60 71.44
N THR A 22 -46.39 32.55 71.97
CA THR A 22 -47.32 31.53 71.46
C THR A 22 -48.45 31.99 70.54
N ALA A 23 -48.69 31.19 69.50
CA ALA A 23 -50.04 30.79 69.10
C ALA A 23 -49.98 29.36 68.55
N GLU A 24 -50.56 28.40 69.27
CA GLU A 24 -51.04 27.16 68.67
C GLU A 24 -52.12 27.56 67.66
N GLY A 25 -51.84 27.32 66.38
CA GLY A 25 -52.78 27.46 65.28
C GLY A 25 -52.69 26.21 64.44
N ASP A 26 -53.83 25.55 64.27
CA ASP A 26 -54.03 24.28 63.59
C ASP A 26 -53.16 24.06 62.34
N MET A 27 -52.63 22.84 62.24
CA MET A 27 -52.06 22.28 61.01
C MET A 27 -53.07 22.41 59.86
N PRO A 28 -52.76 23.13 58.76
CA PRO A 28 -53.51 22.98 57.54
C PRO A 28 -53.20 21.61 56.95
N SER A 29 -54.25 20.81 56.75
CA SER A 29 -54.24 19.59 55.94
C SER A 29 -53.50 19.81 54.62
N ALA A 30 -52.68 18.83 54.24
CA ALA A 30 -51.92 18.80 52.99
C ALA A 30 -52.79 19.19 51.79
N GLN A 31 -52.46 20.30 51.15
CA GLN A 31 -52.99 20.68 49.84
C GLN A 31 -52.32 19.79 48.77
N PRO A 32 -53.06 19.25 47.78
CA PRO A 32 -52.51 18.41 46.73
C PRO A 32 -51.54 19.19 45.83
N LEU A 33 -50.34 18.63 45.61
CA LEU A 33 -49.28 19.24 44.80
C LEU A 33 -49.58 19.14 43.30
N THR A 34 -49.52 20.26 42.56
CA THR A 34 -49.72 20.28 41.08
C THR A 34 -48.54 20.92 40.31
N ALA A 35 -47.51 21.45 40.98
CA ALA A 35 -46.39 22.14 40.32
C ALA A 35 -45.07 22.06 41.11
N ILE A 36 -43.97 21.76 40.41
CA ILE A 36 -42.57 21.90 40.88
C ILE A 36 -41.96 23.09 40.16
N ARG A 37 -41.61 24.13 40.92
CA ARG A 37 -40.98 25.33 40.38
C ARG A 37 -39.47 25.21 40.54
N ALA A 38 -38.75 24.79 39.49
CA ALA A 38 -37.30 24.90 39.51
C ALA A 38 -36.93 26.39 39.51
N VAL A 39 -36.08 26.85 40.44
CA VAL A 39 -35.64 28.27 40.53
C VAL A 39 -34.19 28.33 40.96
N ASN A 40 -33.46 29.26 40.37
CA ASN A 40 -32.04 29.49 40.59
C ASN A 40 -31.79 30.55 41.70
N THR A 41 -30.88 30.31 42.64
CA THR A 41 -30.18 31.41 43.33
C THR A 41 -28.70 31.10 43.43
N GLY A 42 -27.89 32.08 43.06
CA GLY A 42 -26.49 31.91 42.70
C GLY A 42 -25.58 31.49 43.84
N LEU A 43 -24.66 30.60 43.48
CA LEU A 43 -23.25 30.55 43.88
C LEU A 43 -22.52 29.80 42.74
N SER A 44 -21.26 30.19 42.50
CA SER A 44 -20.41 29.75 41.40
C SER A 44 -20.32 28.23 41.19
N GLY A 45 -20.49 27.80 39.94
CA GLY A 45 -20.06 26.49 39.43
C GLY A 45 -21.18 25.45 39.24
N VAL A 46 -21.60 25.28 37.99
CA VAL A 46 -22.46 24.22 37.41
C VAL A 46 -23.98 24.35 37.64
N SER A 47 -24.72 24.49 36.53
CA SER A 47 -26.19 24.64 36.48
C SER A 47 -26.82 23.72 35.42
N SER A 48 -28.06 23.28 35.64
CA SER A 48 -28.78 22.26 34.86
C SER A 48 -29.71 22.82 33.79
N ARG A 49 -29.50 22.55 32.50
CA ARG A 49 -30.53 22.82 31.47
C ARG A 49 -30.39 21.95 30.18
N SER A 50 -31.42 21.75 29.35
CA SER A 50 -31.50 20.73 28.27
C SER A 50 -30.82 21.04 26.90
N GLN A 51 -30.83 22.28 26.42
CA GLN A 51 -30.28 22.66 25.09
C GLN A 51 -29.25 23.78 25.24
N VAL A 52 -28.37 24.01 24.26
CA VAL A 52 -27.44 25.14 24.33
C VAL A 52 -28.14 26.44 23.91
N GLY A 53 -28.15 27.46 24.78
CA GLY A 53 -28.70 28.79 24.50
C GLY A 53 -27.64 29.78 23.99
N GLY A 54 -26.68 30.16 24.84
CA GLY A 54 -25.67 31.20 24.55
C GLY A 54 -24.47 31.20 25.51
N ILE A 55 -23.64 32.24 25.48
CA ILE A 55 -22.53 32.45 26.44
C ILE A 55 -22.89 33.63 27.35
N ALA A 56 -22.84 33.45 28.66
CA ALA A 56 -23.08 34.50 29.63
C ALA A 56 -21.91 35.49 29.71
N ASP A 57 -22.11 36.65 30.34
CA ASP A 57 -21.09 37.71 30.48
C ASP A 57 -19.82 37.25 31.21
N ASP A 58 -19.92 36.19 32.02
CA ASP A 58 -18.80 35.56 32.72
C ASP A 58 -18.06 34.48 31.89
N GLY A 59 -18.47 34.28 30.64
CA GLY A 59 -17.91 33.30 29.71
C GLY A 59 -18.48 31.88 29.86
N SER A 60 -19.42 31.64 30.78
CA SER A 60 -20.04 30.33 30.95
C SER A 60 -21.05 30.00 29.85
N LEU A 61 -21.17 28.72 29.49
CA LEU A 61 -22.19 28.26 28.56
C LEU A 61 -23.55 28.19 29.25
N VAL A 62 -24.53 28.90 28.69
CA VAL A 62 -25.93 28.93 29.13
C VAL A 62 -26.65 27.78 28.45
N MET A 63 -26.97 26.71 29.20
CA MET A 63 -27.92 25.68 28.74
C MET A 63 -29.37 26.22 28.92
N GLN A 64 -30.45 25.71 28.32
CA GLN A 64 -31.85 26.10 28.64
C GLN A 64 -32.80 24.91 28.71
N TRP A 65 -33.86 24.99 29.53
CA TRP A 65 -34.93 23.98 29.54
C TRP A 65 -35.81 24.16 28.32
N SER A 66 -36.06 23.08 27.59
CA SER A 66 -36.86 23.06 26.38
C SER A 66 -38.34 22.83 26.70
N PRO A 67 -39.26 23.39 25.90
CA PRO A 67 -40.66 23.01 25.94
C PRO A 67 -40.83 21.49 25.84
N GLY A 68 -41.63 20.90 26.73
CA GLY A 68 -41.90 19.47 26.73
C GLY A 68 -40.83 18.57 27.38
N ASP A 69 -39.75 19.14 27.94
CA ASP A 69 -38.81 18.38 28.77
C ASP A 69 -39.53 17.65 29.91
N ARG A 70 -39.05 16.45 30.27
CA ARG A 70 -39.66 15.62 31.32
C ARG A 70 -38.64 15.22 32.37
N ILE A 71 -39.04 15.33 33.64
CA ILE A 71 -38.23 14.91 34.79
C ILE A 71 -38.92 13.78 35.56
N GLY A 72 -38.13 12.87 36.10
CA GLY A 72 -38.60 11.86 37.05
C GLY A 72 -38.39 12.32 38.48
N VAL A 73 -39.45 12.29 39.29
CA VAL A 73 -39.45 12.80 40.65
C VAL A 73 -39.75 11.68 41.65
N PHE A 74 -38.91 11.56 42.67
CA PHE A 74 -39.06 10.60 43.75
C PHE A 74 -39.43 11.31 45.05
N GLY A 75 -40.17 10.60 45.90
CA GLY A 75 -40.47 10.97 47.27
C GLY A 75 -40.68 9.72 48.13
N ALA A 76 -40.90 9.90 49.42
CA ALA A 76 -41.00 8.77 50.37
C ALA A 76 -42.14 7.78 50.07
N SER A 77 -43.20 8.22 49.36
CA SER A 77 -44.40 7.42 49.09
C SER A 77 -44.71 7.24 47.61
N GLN A 78 -43.91 7.82 46.72
CA GLN A 78 -44.07 7.73 45.27
C GLN A 78 -42.70 7.70 44.58
N SER A 79 -42.55 6.78 43.63
CA SER A 79 -41.32 6.59 42.88
C SER A 79 -41.51 7.05 41.43
N ASN A 80 -40.52 7.79 40.92
CA ASN A 80 -40.38 8.16 39.52
C ASN A 80 -41.63 8.73 38.83
N VAL A 81 -42.27 9.72 39.44
CA VAL A 81 -43.41 10.42 38.85
C VAL A 81 -42.93 11.37 37.76
N CYS A 82 -43.53 11.28 36.57
CA CYS A 82 -43.19 12.12 35.42
C CYS A 82 -43.81 13.52 35.56
N PHE A 83 -42.97 14.56 35.61
CA PHE A 83 -43.40 15.94 35.46
C PHE A 83 -42.92 16.49 34.11
N THR A 84 -43.73 17.32 33.46
CA THR A 84 -43.44 17.91 32.14
C THR A 84 -43.26 19.42 32.25
N SER A 85 -42.29 19.97 31.53
CA SER A 85 -42.01 21.39 31.52
C SER A 85 -43.18 22.18 30.90
N ALA A 86 -43.53 23.29 31.54
CA ALA A 86 -44.66 24.15 31.16
C ALA A 86 -44.24 25.38 30.33
N ASN A 87 -42.95 25.56 30.02
CA ASN A 87 -42.49 26.68 29.20
C ASN A 87 -42.86 26.48 27.72
N GLU A 88 -43.25 27.58 27.06
CA GLU A 88 -43.56 27.60 25.62
C GLU A 88 -42.31 27.88 24.76
N THR A 89 -41.28 28.49 25.35
CA THR A 89 -39.99 28.77 24.72
C THR A 89 -38.84 28.37 25.63
N ALA A 90 -37.67 28.08 25.07
CA ALA A 90 -36.46 27.76 25.84
C ALA A 90 -36.20 28.78 26.95
N ALA A 91 -35.98 28.31 28.17
CA ALA A 91 -35.86 29.18 29.34
C ALA A 91 -34.82 28.67 30.35
N ASP A 92 -34.15 29.61 31.01
CA ASP A 92 -33.19 29.35 32.07
C ASP A 92 -33.86 28.77 33.34
N GLU A 93 -35.13 29.11 33.54
CA GLU A 93 -35.98 28.67 34.66
C GLU A 93 -37.35 28.27 34.12
N THR A 94 -37.92 27.17 34.61
CA THR A 94 -39.24 26.70 34.21
C THR A 94 -39.97 26.00 35.36
N THR A 95 -41.28 25.91 35.23
CA THR A 95 -42.12 25.08 36.11
C THR A 95 -42.38 23.75 35.43
N PHE A 96 -42.19 22.66 36.16
CA PHE A 96 -42.58 21.32 35.75
C PHE A 96 -43.90 20.95 36.41
N SER A 97 -44.86 20.49 35.62
CA SER A 97 -46.23 20.18 36.07
C SER A 97 -46.56 18.70 35.87
N TYR A 98 -47.39 18.19 36.76
CA TYR A 98 -47.97 16.85 36.70
C TYR A 98 -49.48 16.99 36.87
N SER A 99 -50.26 16.32 36.02
CA SER A 99 -51.72 16.44 36.00
C SER A 99 -52.41 15.60 37.08
N GLY A 100 -51.69 14.68 37.73
CA GLY A 100 -52.19 13.90 38.86
C GLY A 100 -51.83 14.51 40.22
N THR A 101 -52.14 13.79 41.29
CA THR A 101 -51.76 14.19 42.65
C THR A 101 -50.46 13.51 43.06
N PHE A 102 -49.45 14.30 43.43
CA PHE A 102 -48.25 13.77 44.08
C PHE A 102 -48.53 13.61 45.59
N SER A 103 -48.50 12.38 46.10
CA SER A 103 -48.71 12.07 47.51
C SER A 103 -47.38 12.03 48.25
N GLY A 104 -47.20 12.92 49.24
CA GLY A 104 -45.99 13.03 50.05
C GLY A 104 -45.09 14.20 49.62
N THR A 105 -43.88 14.24 50.17
CA THR A 105 -42.89 15.29 49.89
C THR A 105 -41.91 14.80 48.83
N PRO A 106 -41.75 15.52 47.69
CA PRO A 106 -40.67 15.27 46.74
C PRO A 106 -39.30 15.37 47.43
N SER A 107 -38.34 14.52 47.09
CA SER A 107 -37.00 14.50 47.68
C SER A 107 -35.89 14.62 46.64
N THR A 108 -35.98 13.85 45.55
CA THR A 108 -34.96 13.82 44.50
C THR A 108 -35.61 13.84 43.12
N ALA A 109 -34.86 14.29 42.12
CA ALA A 109 -35.35 14.31 40.73
C ALA A 109 -34.20 14.16 39.73
N TYR A 110 -34.53 13.73 38.51
CA TYR A 110 -33.55 13.61 37.43
C TYR A 110 -34.15 13.92 36.06
N TYR A 111 -33.26 14.17 35.10
CA TYR A 111 -33.55 14.41 33.69
C TYR A 111 -32.54 13.66 32.82
N PRO A 112 -32.90 13.16 31.62
CA PRO A 112 -34.27 13.07 31.10
C PRO A 112 -35.07 11.96 31.79
N TYR A 113 -36.40 12.11 31.87
CA TYR A 113 -37.30 11.09 32.44
C TYR A 113 -37.22 9.76 31.67
N THR A 114 -37.18 8.66 32.42
CA THR A 114 -37.22 7.28 31.91
C THR A 114 -38.26 6.50 32.69
N GLU A 115 -39.28 5.96 32.02
CA GLU A 115 -40.43 5.30 32.67
C GLU A 115 -40.03 4.13 33.59
N GLY A 116 -39.00 3.36 33.23
CA GLY A 116 -38.54 2.18 33.96
C GLY A 116 -37.61 2.41 35.17
N ALA A 117 -37.27 3.66 35.52
CA ALA A 117 -36.39 3.91 36.66
C ALA A 117 -37.14 3.69 38.00
N ALA A 118 -36.87 2.59 38.68
CA ALA A 118 -37.59 2.23 39.91
C ALA A 118 -36.88 2.65 41.21
N ASP A 119 -35.54 2.74 41.17
CA ASP A 119 -34.67 2.97 42.33
C ASP A 119 -33.95 4.31 42.22
N ALA A 120 -34.18 5.21 43.18
CA ALA A 120 -33.52 6.50 43.25
C ALA A 120 -32.01 6.40 43.51
N ALA A 121 -31.52 5.27 44.04
CA ALA A 121 -30.10 5.03 44.27
C ALA A 121 -29.36 4.48 43.04
N ALA A 122 -30.08 4.08 42.00
CA ALA A 122 -29.52 3.46 40.80
C ALA A 122 -30.30 3.84 39.54
N VAL A 123 -30.52 5.14 39.32
CA VAL A 123 -31.24 5.62 38.14
C VAL A 123 -30.39 5.37 36.89
N PRO A 124 -30.91 4.71 35.85
CA PRO A 124 -30.16 4.40 34.64
C PRO A 124 -29.81 5.67 33.86
N VAL A 125 -28.55 5.76 33.43
CA VAL A 125 -27.99 6.83 32.61
C VAL A 125 -27.38 6.20 31.36
N ASN A 126 -27.82 6.63 30.18
CA ASN A 126 -27.28 6.13 28.92
C ASN A 126 -26.68 7.29 28.12
N ILE A 127 -25.38 7.23 27.87
CA ILE A 127 -24.66 8.17 27.01
C ILE A 127 -24.34 7.39 25.73
N PRO A 128 -25.06 7.57 24.61
CA PRO A 128 -24.86 6.72 23.46
C PRO A 128 -23.49 6.97 22.81
N ALA A 129 -22.86 5.89 22.36
CA ALA A 129 -21.57 5.93 21.66
C ALA A 129 -21.65 6.63 20.30
N VAL A 130 -22.86 6.80 19.74
CA VAL A 130 -23.13 7.56 18.53
C VAL A 130 -24.21 8.60 18.87
N GLN A 131 -23.89 9.87 18.66
CA GLN A 131 -24.78 11.01 18.88
C GLN A 131 -24.96 11.76 17.57
N THR A 132 -26.20 11.89 17.11
CA THR A 132 -26.50 12.71 15.94
C THR A 132 -26.68 14.16 16.36
N TYR A 133 -25.87 15.05 15.78
CA TYR A 133 -25.96 16.50 15.96
C TYR A 133 -26.68 17.15 14.77
N SER A 134 -27.86 17.71 15.04
CA SER A 134 -28.61 18.54 14.08
C SER A 134 -28.47 20.03 14.39
N ASP A 135 -28.61 20.37 15.67
CA ASP A 135 -28.52 21.72 16.22
C ASP A 135 -28.35 21.63 17.75
N VAL A 136 -28.35 22.78 18.42
CA VAL A 136 -28.16 22.88 19.88
C VAL A 136 -29.21 22.14 20.72
N THR A 137 -30.36 21.79 20.16
CA THR A 137 -31.43 21.06 20.86
C THR A 137 -31.18 19.56 20.89
N SER A 138 -30.42 19.01 19.94
CA SER A 138 -30.19 17.57 19.85
C SER A 138 -29.35 17.02 21.00
N VAL A 139 -28.67 17.89 21.75
CA VAL A 139 -27.87 17.55 22.95
C VAL A 139 -28.76 17.15 24.13
N ALA A 140 -30.01 17.63 24.17
CA ALA A 140 -30.95 17.41 25.27
C ALA A 140 -31.19 15.92 25.57
N ALA A 141 -31.18 15.10 24.53
CA ALA A 141 -31.37 13.65 24.65
C ALA A 141 -30.26 12.94 25.46
N TYR A 142 -29.10 13.58 25.62
CA TYR A 142 -27.91 12.96 26.21
C TYR A 142 -27.45 13.63 27.52
N ASP A 143 -27.92 14.84 27.82
CA ASP A 143 -27.45 15.64 28.95
C ASP A 143 -28.14 15.28 30.28
N PHE A 144 -27.71 14.18 30.90
CA PHE A 144 -28.28 13.69 32.15
C PHE A 144 -28.00 14.62 33.35
N LYS A 145 -29.02 14.86 34.16
CA LYS A 145 -28.98 15.77 35.32
C LYS A 145 -29.67 15.16 36.52
N ALA A 146 -29.19 15.52 37.71
CA ALA A 146 -29.75 15.05 38.97
C ALA A 146 -29.95 16.21 39.97
N SER A 147 -30.95 16.06 40.83
CA SER A 147 -31.22 16.91 41.98
C SER A 147 -31.44 16.04 43.21
N SER A 148 -30.73 16.38 44.30
CA SER A 148 -30.87 15.76 45.61
C SER A 148 -31.58 16.67 46.63
N SER A 149 -32.21 17.76 46.18
CA SER A 149 -32.85 18.74 47.06
C SER A 149 -34.23 19.17 46.58
N ALA A 150 -35.13 19.38 47.53
CA ALA A 150 -36.50 19.83 47.30
C ALA A 150 -36.93 20.83 48.38
N GLU A 151 -36.94 22.12 48.05
CA GLU A 151 -37.27 23.22 48.96
C GLU A 151 -38.72 23.67 48.75
N ARG A 152 -39.59 23.43 49.74
CA ARG A 152 -41.00 23.86 49.66
C ARG A 152 -41.10 25.39 49.66
N GLN A 153 -41.90 25.93 48.74
CA GLN A 153 -42.16 27.36 48.56
C GLN A 153 -43.46 27.78 49.27
N SER A 154 -43.67 29.09 49.44
CA SER A 154 -44.84 29.66 50.11
C SER A 154 -46.17 29.41 49.37
N ASP A 155 -46.12 29.22 48.05
CA ASP A 155 -47.26 28.87 47.20
C ASP A 155 -47.56 27.36 47.18
N GLY A 156 -46.80 26.56 47.95
CA GLY A 156 -46.93 25.11 48.01
C GLY A 156 -46.18 24.35 46.92
N SER A 157 -45.56 25.03 45.95
CA SER A 157 -44.66 24.39 44.99
C SER A 157 -43.33 23.97 45.64
N TYR A 158 -42.52 23.18 44.93
CA TYR A 158 -41.18 22.79 45.38
C TYR A 158 -40.12 23.31 44.41
N ARG A 159 -39.01 23.80 44.98
CA ARG A 159 -37.83 24.23 44.26
C ARG A 159 -36.75 23.18 44.33
N MET A 160 -36.33 22.71 43.15
CA MET A 160 -35.28 21.71 42.99
C MET A 160 -34.13 22.30 42.18
N ARG A 161 -32.90 22.04 42.63
CA ARG A 161 -31.68 22.46 41.94
C ARG A 161 -31.03 21.27 41.29
N PHE A 162 -30.96 21.27 39.97
CA PHE A 162 -30.32 20.19 39.23
C PHE A 162 -28.86 20.57 38.94
N ARG A 163 -28.03 19.55 38.79
CA ARG A 163 -26.68 19.63 38.23
C ARG A 163 -26.54 18.64 37.09
N SER A 164 -25.74 18.98 36.08
CA SER A 164 -25.37 18.00 35.06
C SER A 164 -24.38 17.00 35.64
N MET A 165 -24.61 15.71 35.34
CA MET A 165 -23.80 14.59 35.81
C MET A 165 -22.81 14.11 34.75
N VAL A 166 -22.86 14.72 33.57
CA VAL A 166 -22.10 14.35 32.37
C VAL A 166 -21.18 15.50 31.97
N THR A 167 -20.25 15.25 31.06
CA THR A 167 -19.35 16.26 30.51
C THR A 167 -19.90 16.76 29.18
N LEU A 168 -19.97 18.08 28.98
CA LEU A 168 -20.35 18.68 27.70
C LEU A 168 -19.12 19.10 26.90
N LEU A 169 -19.08 18.70 25.63
CA LEU A 169 -18.01 19.05 24.69
C LEU A 169 -18.54 20.02 23.63
N ARG A 170 -17.83 21.13 23.39
CA ARG A 170 -18.03 21.99 22.21
C ARG A 170 -16.91 21.75 21.22
N LEU A 171 -17.25 21.06 20.13
CA LEU A 171 -16.37 20.85 18.99
C LEU A 171 -16.33 22.14 18.16
N GLN A 172 -15.20 22.84 18.17
CA GLN A 172 -14.96 24.04 17.37
C GLN A 172 -14.18 23.67 16.12
N ILE A 173 -14.90 23.42 15.02
CA ILE A 173 -14.36 22.79 13.82
C ILE A 173 -14.09 23.85 12.76
N ASP A 174 -12.83 24.05 12.41
CA ASP A 174 -12.39 24.90 11.30
C ASP A 174 -11.29 24.18 10.50
N LEU A 175 -11.73 23.37 9.53
CA LEU A 175 -10.86 22.55 8.71
C LEU A 175 -10.50 23.21 7.37
N SER A 176 -10.92 24.46 7.15
CA SER A 176 -10.78 25.17 5.87
C SER A 176 -9.33 25.39 5.43
N ALA A 177 -8.41 25.41 6.39
CA ALA A 177 -6.97 25.62 6.17
C ALA A 177 -6.13 24.33 6.34
N VAL A 178 -6.76 23.16 6.42
CA VAL A 178 -6.05 21.88 6.54
C VAL A 178 -5.57 21.44 5.16
N SER A 179 -4.26 21.27 5.00
CA SER A 179 -3.70 20.73 3.76
C SER A 179 -4.20 19.29 3.54
N GLY A 180 -4.68 19.00 2.33
CA GLY A 180 -5.25 17.69 1.97
C GLY A 180 -6.78 17.62 2.07
N LEU A 181 -7.45 18.65 2.60
CA LEU A 181 -8.92 18.74 2.58
C LEU A 181 -9.37 19.88 1.66
N ALA A 182 -10.40 19.64 0.86
CA ALA A 182 -11.01 20.66 0.01
C ALA A 182 -12.14 21.39 0.76
N ALA A 183 -12.26 22.70 0.53
CA ALA A 183 -13.25 23.54 1.21
C ALA A 183 -14.71 23.14 0.89
N ASP A 184 -14.96 22.49 -0.25
CA ASP A 184 -16.28 22.05 -0.67
C ASP A 184 -16.66 20.64 -0.18
N GLU A 185 -15.76 19.94 0.52
CA GLU A 185 -16.09 18.69 1.21
C GLU A 185 -17.11 18.90 2.32
N THR A 186 -17.87 17.85 2.61
CA THR A 186 -18.87 17.86 3.68
C THR A 186 -18.41 17.00 4.85
N LEU A 187 -18.49 17.55 6.06
CA LEU A 187 -18.18 16.83 7.28
C LEU A 187 -19.29 15.82 7.59
N LEU A 188 -18.93 14.55 7.74
CA LEU A 188 -19.87 13.46 8.04
C LEU A 188 -19.88 13.12 9.53
N SER A 189 -18.72 12.90 10.14
CA SER A 189 -18.63 12.49 11.54
C SER A 189 -17.29 12.85 12.19
N ILE A 190 -17.31 12.96 13.51
CA ILE A 190 -16.11 13.06 14.36
C ILE A 190 -16.19 11.97 15.42
N ARG A 191 -15.24 11.03 15.40
CA ARG A 191 -15.10 9.98 16.40
C ARG A 191 -13.90 10.25 17.30
N MET A 192 -14.10 10.04 18.59
CA MET A 192 -13.07 10.06 19.64
C MET A 192 -13.00 8.68 20.29
N THR A 193 -11.80 8.15 20.49
CA THR A 193 -11.58 6.91 21.25
C THR A 193 -10.56 7.16 22.35
N ALA A 194 -10.94 6.93 23.61
CA ALA A 194 -10.05 7.09 24.74
C ALA A 194 -9.14 5.87 24.91
N GLY A 195 -7.83 6.09 25.05
CA GLY A 195 -6.87 5.03 25.37
C GLY A 195 -7.06 4.48 26.80
N THR A 196 -7.59 5.29 27.71
CA THR A 196 -7.97 4.90 29.08
C THR A 196 -9.23 5.64 29.53
N GLY A 197 -10.10 4.97 30.28
CA GLY A 197 -11.39 5.51 30.72
C GLY A 197 -12.53 5.29 29.72
N SER A 198 -13.62 6.03 29.87
CA SER A 198 -14.83 5.85 29.08
C SER A 198 -15.39 7.21 28.65
N LEU A 199 -15.94 7.26 27.44
CA LEU A 199 -16.57 8.45 26.86
C LEU A 199 -18.09 8.29 26.71
N SER A 200 -18.59 7.05 26.72
CA SER A 200 -20.01 6.73 26.49
C SER A 200 -20.38 5.42 27.17
N GLY A 201 -21.59 4.90 26.92
CA GLY A 201 -22.12 3.64 27.45
C GLY A 201 -23.20 3.82 28.51
N ALA A 202 -23.47 2.72 29.22
CA ALA A 202 -24.48 2.66 30.27
C ALA A 202 -23.86 2.84 31.67
N PHE A 203 -24.52 3.65 32.48
CA PHE A 203 -24.15 4.00 33.86
C PHE A 203 -25.39 4.04 34.76
N THR A 204 -25.16 4.18 36.07
CA THR A 204 -26.22 4.53 37.04
C THR A 204 -25.83 5.76 37.86
N CYS A 205 -26.83 6.51 38.30
CA CYS A 205 -26.69 7.65 39.19
C CYS A 205 -27.45 7.39 40.50
N ASP A 206 -26.78 7.58 41.64
CA ASP A 206 -27.43 7.65 42.95
C ASP A 206 -27.92 9.09 43.17
N LEU A 207 -29.23 9.31 43.10
CA LEU A 207 -29.82 10.63 43.31
C LEU A 207 -29.73 11.09 44.77
N ASN A 208 -29.51 10.19 45.72
CA ASN A 208 -29.32 10.54 47.13
C ASN A 208 -27.88 11.00 47.42
N ASN A 209 -26.93 10.60 46.58
CA ASN A 209 -25.54 11.02 46.66
C ASN A 209 -24.96 11.35 45.27
N PRO A 210 -25.44 12.42 44.61
CA PRO A 210 -24.95 12.73 43.28
C PRO A 210 -23.51 13.27 43.29
N ASP A 211 -22.90 13.51 44.46
CA ASP A 211 -21.47 13.85 44.58
C ASP A 211 -20.56 12.66 44.22
N ALA A 212 -21.08 11.43 44.30
CA ALA A 212 -20.36 10.22 43.93
C ALA A 212 -20.16 10.07 42.40
N GLY A 213 -20.83 10.89 41.59
CA GLY A 213 -20.76 10.81 40.13
C GLY A 213 -21.51 9.61 39.55
N LEU A 214 -21.15 9.23 38.32
CA LEU A 214 -21.77 8.11 37.60
C LEU A 214 -21.01 6.81 37.86
N THR A 215 -21.76 5.73 38.10
CA THR A 215 -21.19 4.39 38.28
C THR A 215 -21.29 3.60 36.96
N PRO A 216 -20.19 3.08 36.40
CA PRO A 216 -20.22 2.30 35.16
C PRO A 216 -21.03 1.00 35.28
N VAL A 217 -21.82 0.70 34.26
CA VAL A 217 -22.49 -0.61 34.08
C VAL A 217 -21.96 -1.31 32.83
N ASP A 218 -21.99 -0.61 31.70
CA ASP A 218 -21.47 -1.07 30.41
C ASP A 218 -20.89 0.13 29.65
N ALA A 219 -19.76 0.62 30.16
CA ALA A 219 -19.13 1.84 29.67
C ALA A 219 -18.23 1.54 28.46
N ALA A 220 -18.17 2.48 27.52
CA ALA A 220 -17.42 2.38 26.28
C ALA A 220 -16.43 3.53 26.12
N ALA A 221 -15.28 3.23 25.51
CA ALA A 221 -14.20 4.19 25.28
C ALA A 221 -14.43 5.11 24.07
N THR A 222 -15.47 4.87 23.26
CA THR A 222 -15.70 5.57 21.99
C THR A 222 -16.89 6.53 22.09
N LEU A 223 -16.77 7.71 21.48
CA LEU A 223 -17.88 8.63 21.22
C LEU A 223 -17.78 9.15 19.78
N THR A 224 -18.86 9.00 19.02
CA THR A 224 -18.98 9.47 17.64
C THR A 224 -20.08 10.53 17.54
N VAL A 225 -19.78 11.63 16.89
CA VAL A 225 -20.71 12.72 16.61
C VAL A 225 -21.01 12.73 15.12
N ASP A 226 -22.22 12.35 14.75
CA ASP A 226 -22.69 12.32 13.37
C ASP A 226 -23.33 13.67 13.01
N MET A 227 -22.92 14.25 11.88
CA MET A 227 -23.38 15.55 11.44
C MET A 227 -24.58 15.42 10.50
N ALA A 228 -25.80 15.54 11.04
CA ALA A 228 -27.03 15.36 10.25
C ALA A 228 -27.11 16.32 9.05
N GLY A 229 -26.65 17.57 9.23
CA GLY A 229 -26.67 18.61 8.20
C GLY A 229 -25.50 18.59 7.23
N ARG A 230 -24.54 17.67 7.39
CA ARG A 230 -23.33 17.50 6.54
C ARG A 230 -22.71 18.84 6.08
N PRO A 231 -22.27 19.70 7.02
CA PRO A 231 -21.82 21.04 6.68
C PRO A 231 -20.55 21.02 5.83
N ALA A 232 -20.45 21.95 4.88
CA ALA A 232 -19.23 22.14 4.09
C ALA A 232 -18.06 22.65 4.95
N LEU A 233 -16.82 22.26 4.60
CA LEU A 233 -15.60 22.65 5.31
C LEU A 233 -15.17 24.11 5.08
N SER A 234 -15.78 24.80 4.11
CA SER A 234 -15.48 26.20 3.77
C SER A 234 -15.83 27.22 4.86
N ARG A 235 -16.42 26.77 5.97
CA ARG A 235 -16.84 27.61 7.08
C ARG A 235 -16.57 26.91 8.40
N GLN A 236 -16.41 27.69 9.46
CA GLN A 236 -16.38 27.18 10.81
C GLN A 236 -17.73 26.53 11.17
N VAL A 237 -17.67 25.38 11.84
CA VAL A 237 -18.79 24.62 12.36
C VAL A 237 -18.63 24.48 13.87
N THR A 238 -19.72 24.64 14.62
CA THR A 238 -19.76 24.32 16.04
C THR A 238 -20.75 23.18 16.26
N ALA A 239 -20.28 22.11 16.88
CA ALA A 239 -21.10 20.97 17.28
C ALA A 239 -20.95 20.70 18.77
N TYR A 240 -21.94 20.05 19.35
CA TYR A 240 -21.96 19.71 20.77
C TYR A 240 -22.20 18.23 20.95
N ALA A 241 -21.54 17.65 21.95
CA ALA A 241 -21.69 16.25 22.31
C ALA A 241 -21.57 16.06 23.82
N VAL A 242 -22.22 15.03 24.34
CA VAL A 242 -22.11 14.65 25.74
C VAL A 242 -21.15 13.47 25.88
N ALA A 243 -20.22 13.56 26.82
CA ALA A 243 -19.33 12.47 27.18
C ALA A 243 -19.55 12.04 28.64
N ALA A 244 -19.22 10.78 28.92
CA ALA A 244 -19.07 10.30 30.29
C ALA A 244 -17.92 11.04 30.99
N PRO A 245 -18.07 11.42 32.26
CA PRO A 245 -16.96 11.95 33.05
C PRO A 245 -15.97 10.84 33.41
N GLY A 246 -14.72 11.20 33.70
CA GLY A 246 -13.73 10.29 34.29
C GLY A 246 -12.46 10.06 33.47
N CYS A 247 -12.39 10.47 32.21
CA CYS A 247 -11.10 10.54 31.51
C CYS A 247 -10.21 11.59 32.19
N THR A 248 -9.02 11.19 32.64
CA THR A 248 -8.11 12.03 33.42
C THR A 248 -7.12 12.79 32.54
N VAL A 249 -6.46 13.81 33.11
CA VAL A 249 -5.30 14.45 32.48
C VAL A 249 -4.27 13.41 32.01
N GLY A 250 -3.71 13.60 30.82
CA GLY A 250 -2.74 12.68 30.22
C GLY A 250 -3.35 11.51 29.42
N THR A 251 -4.67 11.28 29.49
CA THR A 251 -5.34 10.29 28.63
C THR A 251 -5.19 10.70 27.16
N LYS A 252 -4.79 9.73 26.32
CA LYS A 252 -4.75 9.89 24.86
C LYS A 252 -6.14 9.68 24.26
N LEU A 253 -6.53 10.55 23.36
CA LEU A 253 -7.74 10.44 22.55
C LEU A 253 -7.36 10.32 21.08
N ASP A 254 -7.78 9.22 20.45
CA ASP A 254 -7.67 9.03 19.01
C ASP A 254 -8.87 9.66 18.32
N PHE A 255 -8.60 10.63 17.45
CA PHE A 255 -9.59 11.31 16.64
C PHE A 255 -9.63 10.72 15.24
N VAL A 256 -10.85 10.48 14.74
CA VAL A 256 -11.14 10.15 13.34
C VAL A 256 -12.20 11.13 12.85
N ILE A 257 -11.82 12.02 11.94
CA ILE A 257 -12.72 12.97 11.29
C ILE A 257 -12.99 12.44 9.88
N THR A 258 -14.25 12.23 9.53
CA THR A 258 -14.65 11.67 8.23
C THR A 258 -15.42 12.73 7.43
N THR A 259 -14.98 12.96 6.20
CA THR A 259 -15.69 13.77 5.20
C THR A 259 -16.28 12.86 4.12
N ASP A 260 -16.95 13.43 3.13
CA ASP A 260 -17.43 12.70 1.95
C ASP A 260 -16.30 12.28 1.00
N ARG A 261 -15.07 12.75 1.19
CA ARG A 261 -13.92 12.42 0.33
C ARG A 261 -12.71 11.87 1.09
N HIS A 262 -12.51 12.27 2.34
CA HIS A 262 -11.30 11.97 3.10
C HIS A 262 -11.58 11.53 4.54
N VAL A 263 -10.59 10.90 5.14
CA VAL A 263 -10.51 10.60 6.58
C VAL A 263 -9.24 11.24 7.14
N ALA A 264 -9.40 12.04 8.19
CA ALA A 264 -8.30 12.61 8.96
C ALA A 264 -8.17 11.90 10.31
N THR A 265 -6.98 11.40 10.63
CA THR A 265 -6.70 10.70 11.90
C THR A 265 -5.53 11.34 12.65
N PHE A 266 -5.68 11.54 13.95
CA PHE A 266 -4.60 11.99 14.83
C PHE A 266 -4.87 11.60 16.29
N THR A 267 -3.84 11.61 17.13
CA THR A 267 -3.97 11.36 18.57
C THR A 267 -3.62 12.62 19.34
N ALA A 268 -4.49 13.05 20.26
CA ALA A 268 -4.22 14.19 21.15
C ALA A 268 -4.26 13.77 22.62
N THR A 269 -3.58 14.51 23.48
CA THR A 269 -3.53 14.24 24.93
C THR A 269 -4.41 15.23 25.69
N LEU A 270 -5.24 14.72 26.61
CA LEU A 270 -6.06 15.56 27.47
C LEU A 270 -5.22 16.39 28.44
N LEU A 271 -5.49 17.69 28.48
CA LEU A 271 -4.84 18.64 29.37
C LEU A 271 -5.56 18.84 30.71
N GLY A 272 -6.75 18.26 30.85
CA GLY A 272 -7.55 18.30 32.06
C GLY A 272 -8.41 17.04 32.19
N THR A 273 -8.92 16.80 33.40
CA THR A 273 -9.86 15.72 33.67
C THR A 273 -11.25 16.12 33.17
N MET A 274 -11.95 15.20 32.50
CA MET A 274 -13.36 15.37 32.13
C MET A 274 -14.24 15.18 33.36
N GLU A 275 -14.77 16.29 33.89
CA GLU A 275 -15.58 16.30 35.10
C GLU A 275 -17.08 16.37 34.78
N GLY A 276 -17.89 15.76 35.64
CA GLY A 276 -19.35 15.86 35.55
C GLY A 276 -19.79 17.30 35.79
N GLY A 277 -20.65 17.83 34.92
CA GLY A 277 -21.11 19.21 34.98
C GLY A 277 -20.15 20.24 34.39
N ALA A 278 -18.97 19.82 33.94
CA ALA A 278 -18.03 20.69 33.27
C ALA A 278 -18.26 20.78 31.76
N PHE A 279 -17.72 21.85 31.19
CA PHE A 279 -17.82 22.17 29.77
C PHE A 279 -16.40 22.39 29.20
N TYR A 280 -16.09 21.76 28.07
CA TYR A 280 -14.78 21.85 27.43
C TYR A 280 -14.88 22.23 25.95
N ASP A 281 -13.99 23.12 25.55
CA ASP A 281 -13.73 23.41 24.14
C ASP A 281 -12.77 22.38 23.57
N VAL A 282 -13.17 21.78 22.45
CA VAL A 282 -12.35 20.88 21.65
C VAL A 282 -12.07 21.59 20.31
N PRO A 283 -10.97 22.36 20.23
CA PRO A 283 -10.60 23.02 18.99
C PRO A 283 -10.10 21.99 17.97
N LEU A 284 -10.72 21.96 16.79
CA LEU A 284 -10.35 21.12 15.66
C LEU A 284 -10.03 22.03 14.48
N ASN A 285 -8.76 22.38 14.30
CA ASN A 285 -8.31 23.28 13.25
C ASN A 285 -6.93 22.88 12.70
N ALA A 286 -6.49 23.54 11.63
CA ALA A 286 -5.22 23.24 10.95
C ALA A 286 -4.02 23.19 11.89
N THR A 287 -3.92 24.12 12.86
CA THR A 287 -2.82 24.13 13.84
C THR A 287 -2.88 22.92 14.76
N VAL A 288 -4.06 22.53 15.22
CA VAL A 288 -4.23 21.36 16.09
C VAL A 288 -3.88 20.07 15.34
N LEU A 289 -4.40 19.91 14.12
CA LEU A 289 -4.12 18.73 13.30
C LEU A 289 -2.61 18.63 12.97
N ALA A 290 -1.97 19.74 12.59
CA ALA A 290 -0.54 19.77 12.31
C ALA A 290 0.32 19.46 13.55
N ASN A 291 -0.04 20.00 14.71
CA ASN A 291 0.72 19.76 15.96
C ASN A 291 0.60 18.33 16.49
N ASN A 292 -0.36 17.55 15.99
CA ASN A 292 -0.57 16.14 16.38
C ASN A 292 -0.34 15.19 15.19
N ASP A 293 0.44 15.62 14.20
CA ASP A 293 0.87 14.82 13.04
C ASP A 293 -0.30 14.12 12.32
N ALA A 294 -1.39 14.86 12.08
CA ALA A 294 -2.59 14.31 11.45
C ALA A 294 -2.31 13.73 10.07
N VAL A 295 -2.83 12.52 9.84
CA VAL A 295 -2.78 11.81 8.56
C VAL A 295 -4.12 12.01 7.86
N ILE A 296 -4.08 12.52 6.63
CA ILE A 296 -5.24 12.68 5.75
C ILE A 296 -5.16 11.64 4.64
N LYS A 297 -6.22 10.85 4.47
CA LYS A 297 -6.34 9.80 3.44
C LYS A 297 -7.63 9.97 2.65
N ASP A 298 -7.69 9.53 1.40
CA ASP A 298 -8.97 9.40 0.70
C ASP A 298 -9.85 8.38 1.46
N VAL A 299 -11.16 8.59 1.49
CA VAL A 299 -12.10 7.65 2.15
C VAL A 299 -12.09 6.27 1.49
N ASP A 300 -11.72 6.24 0.21
CA ASP A 300 -11.55 5.05 -0.60
C ASP A 300 -10.07 4.58 -0.68
N GLU A 301 -9.17 5.21 0.07
CA GLU A 301 -7.75 4.83 0.07
C GLU A 301 -7.60 3.42 0.68
N PRO A 302 -7.00 2.48 -0.06
CA PRO A 302 -6.76 1.13 0.44
C PRO A 302 -5.82 1.09 1.65
N ASP A 303 -6.10 0.17 2.59
CA ASP A 303 -5.17 -0.16 3.67
C ASP A 303 -3.81 -0.66 3.14
N GLU A 304 -2.79 -0.61 4.01
CA GLU A 304 -1.51 -1.27 3.70
C GLU A 304 -1.70 -2.78 3.59
N PRO A 305 -1.21 -3.42 2.51
CA PRO A 305 -1.29 -4.87 2.41
C PRO A 305 -0.40 -5.51 3.48
N ALA A 306 -0.88 -6.64 4.02
CA ALA A 306 -0.10 -7.47 4.94
C ALA A 306 1.01 -8.27 4.23
N GLU A 307 1.08 -8.22 2.90
CA GLU A 307 2.05 -8.91 2.06
C GLU A 307 2.91 -7.92 1.26
N GLU A 308 4.12 -8.34 0.90
CA GLU A 308 4.91 -7.57 -0.07
C GLU A 308 4.30 -7.68 -1.47
N THR A 309 4.28 -6.57 -2.19
CA THR A 309 3.76 -6.49 -3.56
C THR A 309 4.89 -6.44 -4.59
N ALA A 310 4.63 -6.94 -5.81
CA ALA A 310 5.55 -6.86 -6.94
C ALA A 310 4.77 -6.84 -8.27
N ASN A 311 5.47 -6.79 -9.41
CA ASN A 311 4.85 -6.86 -10.74
C ASN A 311 4.74 -8.27 -11.32
N CYS A 312 5.40 -9.26 -10.71
CA CYS A 312 5.34 -10.65 -11.11
C CYS A 312 5.00 -11.54 -9.92
N TYR A 313 4.02 -12.42 -10.08
CA TYR A 313 3.64 -13.43 -9.10
C TYR A 313 3.92 -14.83 -9.64
N MET A 314 4.69 -15.60 -8.88
CA MET A 314 5.08 -16.97 -9.25
C MET A 314 4.14 -17.96 -8.59
N ILE A 315 3.67 -18.96 -9.36
CA ILE A 315 2.85 -20.06 -8.85
C ILE A 315 3.48 -21.40 -9.25
N THR A 316 3.37 -22.39 -8.36
CA THR A 316 3.86 -23.77 -8.59
C THR A 316 2.73 -24.80 -8.61
N THR A 317 1.49 -24.38 -8.42
CA THR A 317 0.32 -25.25 -8.34
C THR A 317 -0.83 -24.73 -9.18
N ALA A 318 -1.68 -25.65 -9.66
CA ALA A 318 -3.01 -25.30 -10.15
C ALA A 318 -3.95 -24.92 -8.98
N GLY A 319 -5.10 -24.34 -9.29
CA GLY A 319 -6.13 -23.94 -8.32
C GLY A 319 -6.31 -22.43 -8.23
N GLU A 320 -7.10 -21.99 -7.25
CA GLU A 320 -7.34 -20.57 -7.01
C GLU A 320 -6.11 -19.93 -6.35
N HIS A 321 -5.68 -18.81 -6.93
CA HIS A 321 -4.60 -17.95 -6.45
C HIS A 321 -5.10 -16.52 -6.39
N SER A 322 -4.34 -15.64 -5.72
CA SER A 322 -4.67 -14.23 -5.68
C SER A 322 -3.45 -13.35 -5.46
N PHE A 323 -3.56 -12.08 -5.82
CA PHE A 323 -2.61 -11.03 -5.45
C PHE A 323 -3.34 -9.75 -5.05
N TYR A 324 -2.74 -8.97 -4.15
CA TYR A 324 -3.27 -7.66 -3.79
C TYR A 324 -3.12 -6.66 -4.94
N ALA A 325 -4.23 -6.05 -5.36
CA ALA A 325 -4.31 -5.23 -6.57
C ALA A 325 -4.65 -3.76 -6.31
N ARG A 326 -4.77 -3.37 -5.03
CA ARG A 326 -4.95 -1.99 -4.58
C ARG A 326 -3.62 -1.26 -4.33
N GLN A 327 -2.50 -1.94 -4.58
CA GLN A 327 -1.16 -1.37 -4.55
C GLN A 327 -0.37 -1.82 -5.78
N ILE A 328 0.25 -0.87 -6.48
CA ILE A 328 1.01 -1.14 -7.69
C ILE A 328 2.46 -1.52 -7.39
N GLY A 329 3.00 -2.40 -8.23
CA GLY A 329 4.42 -2.73 -8.25
C GLY A 329 4.97 -3.12 -6.88
N ASN A 330 6.11 -2.53 -6.50
CA ASN A 330 6.80 -2.78 -5.24
C ASN A 330 6.26 -1.93 -4.07
N GLY A 331 5.05 -1.38 -4.19
CA GLY A 331 4.45 -0.48 -3.20
C GLY A 331 5.16 0.86 -3.06
N ASP A 332 4.87 1.59 -1.99
CA ASP A 332 5.39 2.95 -1.78
C ASP A 332 6.91 2.97 -1.61
N LYS A 333 7.49 1.89 -1.09
CA LYS A 333 8.96 1.70 -1.04
C LYS A 333 9.61 1.69 -2.43
N GLY A 334 8.84 1.46 -3.48
CA GLY A 334 9.30 1.50 -4.87
C GLY A 334 9.08 2.86 -5.56
N ILE A 335 8.60 3.88 -4.85
CA ILE A 335 8.43 5.24 -5.37
C ILE A 335 9.62 6.08 -4.93
N ILE A 336 10.38 6.59 -5.88
CA ILE A 336 11.52 7.47 -5.60
C ILE A 336 11.03 8.92 -5.68
N PRO A 337 11.03 9.69 -4.57
CA PRO A 337 10.54 11.06 -4.57
C PRO A 337 11.30 11.93 -5.59
N GLY A 338 10.56 12.66 -6.43
CA GLY A 338 11.14 13.55 -7.44
C GLY A 338 11.73 12.83 -8.67
N ALA A 339 11.60 11.51 -8.79
CA ALA A 339 12.11 10.75 -9.94
C ALA A 339 11.27 10.88 -11.22
N GLY A 340 10.29 11.79 -11.28
CA GLY A 340 9.43 11.98 -12.46
C GLY A 340 8.51 10.78 -12.73
N PHE A 341 8.10 10.05 -11.69
CA PHE A 341 7.11 8.98 -11.82
C PHE A 341 5.71 9.55 -12.03
N HIS A 342 4.83 8.76 -12.65
CA HIS A 342 3.44 9.18 -12.91
C HIS A 342 2.57 9.29 -11.66
N VAL A 343 3.07 8.80 -10.50
CA VAL A 343 2.38 8.80 -9.22
C VAL A 343 3.33 9.15 -8.09
N THR A 344 2.76 9.64 -6.99
CA THR A 344 3.44 9.89 -5.71
C THR A 344 3.05 8.90 -4.61
N SER A 345 2.05 8.07 -4.87
CA SER A 345 1.59 6.95 -4.03
C SER A 345 1.35 5.73 -4.92
N SER A 346 1.59 4.53 -4.37
CA SER A 346 1.40 3.26 -5.06
C SER A 346 -0.05 2.77 -4.96
N LYS A 347 -0.90 3.46 -4.21
CA LYS A 347 -2.29 3.06 -3.98
C LYS A 347 -3.15 3.32 -5.21
N ILE A 348 -4.00 2.35 -5.54
CA ILE A 348 -5.01 2.45 -6.60
C ILE A 348 -6.32 1.81 -6.12
N ASN A 349 -7.45 2.28 -6.64
CA ASN A 349 -8.78 1.74 -6.31
C ASN A 349 -9.46 1.14 -7.56
N PRO A 350 -9.04 -0.05 -8.03
CA PRO A 350 -9.68 -0.70 -9.17
C PRO A 350 -11.12 -1.12 -8.87
N LYS A 351 -11.91 -1.30 -9.93
CA LYS A 351 -13.31 -1.77 -9.86
C LYS A 351 -13.51 -3.14 -10.52
N SER A 352 -12.63 -3.53 -11.44
CA SER A 352 -12.69 -4.85 -12.07
C SER A 352 -11.33 -5.31 -12.60
N ALA A 353 -11.22 -6.57 -13.00
CA ALA A 353 -9.99 -7.18 -13.47
C ALA A 353 -10.25 -8.21 -14.58
N LYS A 354 -9.30 -8.36 -15.51
CA LYS A 354 -9.32 -9.45 -16.49
C LYS A 354 -7.92 -9.84 -16.99
N VAL A 355 -7.83 -11.04 -17.57
CA VAL A 355 -6.69 -11.45 -18.38
C VAL A 355 -6.66 -10.60 -19.66
N LEU A 356 -5.50 -10.05 -19.99
CA LEU A 356 -5.25 -9.39 -21.27
C LEU A 356 -4.75 -10.36 -22.32
N TRP A 357 -3.86 -11.26 -21.91
CA TRP A 357 -3.39 -12.37 -22.71
C TRP A 357 -2.78 -13.47 -21.83
N GLN A 358 -2.65 -14.65 -22.42
CA GLN A 358 -1.86 -15.76 -21.90
C GLN A 358 -1.02 -16.40 -23.01
N ASP A 359 0.15 -16.95 -22.68
CA ASP A 359 1.04 -17.60 -23.67
C ASP A 359 0.67 -19.08 -23.91
N THR A 360 -0.09 -19.65 -22.97
CA THR A 360 -0.50 -21.05 -22.93
C THR A 360 -2.02 -21.07 -22.84
N GLN A 361 -2.65 -21.84 -23.72
CA GLN A 361 -4.10 -21.86 -23.84
C GLN A 361 -4.75 -22.26 -22.51
N GLY A 362 -5.61 -21.39 -21.98
CA GLY A 362 -6.36 -21.67 -20.76
C GLY A 362 -5.50 -21.83 -19.51
N PHE A 363 -4.26 -21.32 -19.48
CA PHE A 363 -3.43 -21.33 -18.27
C PHE A 363 -4.16 -20.69 -17.10
N ILE A 364 -4.79 -19.54 -17.33
CA ILE A 364 -5.75 -18.94 -16.41
C ILE A 364 -7.16 -19.18 -16.97
N ASP A 365 -8.07 -19.65 -16.11
CA ASP A 365 -9.50 -19.62 -16.42
C ASP A 365 -9.98 -18.17 -16.38
N GLU A 366 -10.14 -17.55 -17.56
CA GLU A 366 -10.50 -16.15 -17.71
C GLU A 366 -11.82 -15.81 -17.02
N GLY A 367 -12.77 -16.76 -16.94
CA GLY A 367 -14.06 -16.57 -16.27
C GLY A 367 -13.98 -16.56 -14.74
N SER A 368 -12.84 -16.98 -14.18
CA SER A 368 -12.59 -16.97 -12.73
C SER A 368 -11.99 -15.67 -12.22
N VAL A 369 -11.50 -14.80 -13.11
CA VAL A 369 -10.82 -13.56 -12.71
C VAL A 369 -11.81 -12.57 -12.13
N ARG A 370 -11.62 -12.19 -10.87
CA ARG A 370 -12.50 -11.27 -10.15
C ARG A 370 -11.71 -10.41 -9.17
N LEU A 371 -12.07 -9.13 -9.09
CA LEU A 371 -11.66 -8.26 -7.98
C LEU A 371 -12.64 -8.47 -6.82
N ALA A 372 -12.12 -8.70 -5.62
CA ALA A 372 -12.91 -8.83 -4.40
C ALA A 372 -12.81 -7.58 -3.51
N ASP A 373 -13.73 -7.46 -2.54
CA ASP A 373 -13.83 -6.29 -1.65
C ASP A 373 -12.59 -6.08 -0.77
N ASP A 374 -11.85 -7.16 -0.51
CA ASP A 374 -10.56 -7.16 0.19
C ASP A 374 -9.40 -6.56 -0.63
N GLY A 375 -9.69 -6.10 -1.86
CA GLY A 375 -8.72 -5.48 -2.77
C GLY A 375 -7.84 -6.48 -3.52
N ARG A 376 -8.12 -7.78 -3.43
CA ARG A 376 -7.37 -8.82 -4.15
C ARG A 376 -8.03 -9.17 -5.46
N VAL A 377 -7.20 -9.48 -6.45
CA VAL A 377 -7.63 -10.16 -7.67
C VAL A 377 -7.46 -11.66 -7.46
N TYR A 378 -8.56 -12.39 -7.54
CA TYR A 378 -8.59 -13.85 -7.51
C TYR A 378 -8.65 -14.38 -8.94
N TYR A 379 -7.99 -15.52 -9.18
CA TYR A 379 -7.98 -16.22 -10.46
C TYR A 379 -7.69 -17.70 -10.25
N THR A 380 -8.17 -18.56 -11.13
CA THR A 380 -7.89 -19.99 -11.13
C THR A 380 -6.88 -20.34 -12.22
N ALA A 381 -5.73 -20.85 -11.81
CA ALA A 381 -4.76 -21.44 -12.72
C ALA A 381 -5.13 -22.90 -12.98
N THR A 382 -5.23 -23.31 -14.26
CA THR A 382 -5.59 -24.69 -14.63
C THR A 382 -4.39 -25.65 -14.56
N GLY A 383 -3.18 -25.09 -14.52
CA GLY A 383 -1.91 -25.79 -14.39
C GLY A 383 -0.87 -24.93 -13.68
N ASN A 384 0.36 -25.42 -13.58
CA ASN A 384 1.47 -24.72 -12.94
C ASN A 384 2.54 -24.22 -13.93
N THR A 385 2.27 -24.25 -15.23
CA THR A 385 3.17 -23.79 -16.27
C THR A 385 2.40 -22.92 -17.26
N GLY A 386 2.89 -21.70 -17.48
CA GLY A 386 2.27 -20.70 -18.34
C GLY A 386 2.62 -19.29 -17.89
N ASN A 387 2.38 -18.32 -18.76
CA ASN A 387 2.48 -16.91 -18.46
C ASN A 387 1.16 -16.22 -18.84
N ALA A 388 0.69 -15.32 -17.97
CA ALA A 388 -0.46 -14.48 -18.26
C ALA A 388 -0.23 -13.05 -17.77
N LEU A 389 -0.90 -12.10 -18.43
CA LEU A 389 -0.94 -10.71 -18.01
C LEU A 389 -2.35 -10.37 -17.57
N ILE A 390 -2.52 -10.05 -16.29
CA ILE A 390 -3.81 -9.63 -15.71
C ILE A 390 -3.77 -8.13 -15.47
N ALA A 391 -4.82 -7.41 -15.87
CA ALA A 391 -4.95 -5.98 -15.66
C ALA A 391 -6.19 -5.65 -14.83
N VAL A 392 -6.12 -4.52 -14.12
CA VAL A 392 -7.24 -3.95 -13.37
C VAL A 392 -7.69 -2.62 -13.95
N TYR A 393 -8.98 -2.33 -13.81
CA TYR A 393 -9.68 -1.25 -14.50
C TYR A 393 -10.33 -0.29 -13.51
N SER A 394 -10.45 0.98 -13.90
CA SER A 394 -11.11 2.02 -13.11
C SER A 394 -12.64 1.90 -13.10
N GLY A 395 -13.24 1.22 -14.07
CA GLY A 395 -14.68 0.98 -14.16
C GLY A 395 -15.08 -0.48 -13.94
N ASP A 396 -16.37 -0.69 -13.66
CA ASP A 396 -16.96 -2.03 -13.55
C ASP A 396 -16.92 -2.78 -14.89
N GLY A 397 -16.97 -4.11 -14.87
CA GLY A 397 -17.07 -4.92 -16.09
C GLY A 397 -15.90 -4.74 -17.07
N CYS A 398 -14.71 -4.43 -16.57
CA CYS A 398 -13.49 -4.13 -17.32
C CYS A 398 -13.64 -2.95 -18.28
N THR A 399 -14.38 -1.91 -17.84
CA THR A 399 -14.54 -0.64 -18.56
C THR A 399 -13.64 0.45 -17.97
N GLY A 400 -13.49 1.57 -18.69
CA GLY A 400 -12.61 2.66 -18.28
C GLY A 400 -11.13 2.37 -18.55
N ASP A 401 -10.27 3.09 -17.84
CA ASP A 401 -8.82 3.03 -18.00
C ASP A 401 -8.22 1.83 -17.26
N ILE A 402 -7.20 1.23 -17.85
CA ILE A 402 -6.35 0.28 -17.14
C ILE A 402 -5.52 1.07 -16.13
N LEU A 403 -5.61 0.70 -14.85
CA LEU A 403 -4.83 1.34 -13.79
C LEU A 403 -3.44 0.71 -13.63
N TRP A 404 -3.37 -0.62 -13.74
CA TRP A 404 -2.12 -1.38 -13.65
C TRP A 404 -2.29 -2.80 -14.20
N SER A 405 -1.19 -3.53 -14.36
CA SER A 405 -1.20 -4.94 -14.74
C SER A 405 -0.05 -5.70 -14.08
N TRP A 406 -0.23 -7.02 -13.96
CA TRP A 406 0.71 -7.93 -13.32
C TRP A 406 0.94 -9.17 -14.17
N HIS A 407 2.18 -9.64 -14.15
CA HIS A 407 2.61 -10.89 -14.75
C HIS A 407 2.35 -12.05 -13.79
N ILE A 408 1.57 -13.02 -14.23
CA ILE A 408 1.41 -14.31 -13.55
C ILE A 408 2.30 -15.34 -14.23
N TRP A 409 3.20 -15.95 -13.47
CA TRP A 409 4.19 -16.90 -13.96
C TRP A 409 4.04 -18.26 -13.28
N GLY A 410 3.55 -19.25 -14.02
CA GLY A 410 3.62 -20.65 -13.63
C GLY A 410 5.03 -21.18 -13.81
N THR A 411 5.76 -21.41 -12.72
CA THR A 411 7.19 -21.76 -12.76
C THR A 411 7.45 -23.26 -12.91
N GLY A 412 6.40 -24.08 -12.92
CA GLY A 412 6.44 -25.53 -12.83
C GLY A 412 6.41 -26.00 -11.37
N ASP A 413 6.96 -27.19 -11.11
CA ASP A 413 6.90 -27.82 -9.78
C ASP A 413 7.78 -27.13 -8.73
N THR A 414 8.73 -26.29 -9.16
CA THR A 414 9.64 -25.56 -8.27
C THR A 414 9.70 -24.08 -8.62
N LEU A 415 9.98 -23.25 -7.61
CA LEU A 415 10.37 -21.86 -7.82
C LEU A 415 11.76 -21.79 -8.49
N PRO A 416 12.12 -20.66 -9.12
CA PRO A 416 13.47 -20.45 -9.64
C PRO A 416 14.52 -20.66 -8.55
N HIS A 417 15.60 -21.35 -8.90
CA HIS A 417 16.73 -21.54 -8.00
C HIS A 417 17.69 -20.36 -8.06
N ASP A 418 18.44 -20.19 -6.98
CA ASP A 418 19.43 -19.14 -6.81
C ASP A 418 20.83 -19.67 -7.11
N ASN A 419 21.58 -18.95 -7.96
CA ASN A 419 23.00 -19.20 -8.21
C ASN A 419 23.81 -17.97 -7.80
N VAL A 420 24.90 -18.17 -7.06
CA VAL A 420 25.79 -17.07 -6.67
C VAL A 420 26.80 -16.82 -7.78
N ILE A 421 26.97 -15.54 -8.11
CA ILE A 421 27.95 -15.07 -9.07
C ILE A 421 28.76 -13.88 -8.53
N THR A 422 30.09 -13.96 -8.57
CA THR A 422 31.05 -12.90 -8.26
C THR A 422 31.45 -12.11 -9.51
N THR A 423 31.49 -10.78 -9.43
CA THR A 423 31.84 -9.89 -10.53
C THR A 423 33.35 -9.67 -10.67
N LYS A 424 33.76 -8.93 -11.71
CA LYS A 424 35.15 -8.46 -11.83
C LYS A 424 35.63 -7.68 -10.60
N SER A 425 34.75 -6.87 -9.99
CA SER A 425 35.05 -6.05 -8.80
C SER A 425 35.06 -6.84 -7.48
N GLY A 426 34.76 -8.15 -7.51
CA GLY A 426 34.68 -8.98 -6.31
C GLY A 426 33.32 -8.94 -5.60
N SER A 427 32.32 -8.25 -6.14
CA SER A 427 30.97 -8.19 -5.60
C SER A 427 30.20 -9.47 -5.95
N SER A 428 29.43 -10.04 -5.02
CA SER A 428 28.62 -11.23 -5.27
C SER A 428 27.13 -10.90 -5.45
N PHE A 429 26.49 -11.51 -6.45
CA PHE A 429 25.06 -11.42 -6.75
C PHE A 429 24.44 -12.80 -6.73
N THR A 430 23.23 -12.93 -6.21
CA THR A 430 22.46 -14.17 -6.25
C THR A 430 21.46 -14.08 -7.40
N ILE A 431 21.74 -14.72 -8.54
CA ILE A 431 20.93 -14.67 -9.77
C ILE A 431 19.91 -15.81 -9.81
N MET A 432 18.78 -15.59 -10.48
CA MET A 432 17.87 -16.67 -10.84
C MET A 432 18.52 -17.62 -11.87
N ASP A 433 18.23 -18.92 -11.75
CA ASP A 433 18.67 -19.98 -12.67
C ASP A 433 18.08 -19.89 -14.08
N ARG A 434 17.07 -19.05 -14.27
CA ARG A 434 16.37 -18.85 -15.55
C ARG A 434 15.93 -17.39 -15.73
N ASN A 435 15.54 -17.07 -16.96
CA ASN A 435 14.98 -15.76 -17.28
C ASN A 435 13.55 -15.63 -16.74
N LEU A 436 13.11 -14.40 -16.52
CA LEU A 436 11.77 -14.09 -16.07
C LEU A 436 10.71 -14.63 -17.05
N GLY A 437 9.73 -15.37 -16.54
CA GLY A 437 8.70 -16.05 -17.34
C GLY A 437 9.11 -17.39 -17.97
N ALA A 438 10.36 -17.85 -17.78
CA ALA A 438 10.82 -19.11 -18.37
C ALA A 438 10.23 -20.34 -17.68
N PHE A 439 10.06 -21.43 -18.43
CA PHE A 439 9.74 -22.73 -17.82
C PHE A 439 11.01 -23.43 -17.36
N LEU A 440 10.86 -24.34 -16.39
CA LEU A 440 11.94 -25.26 -16.08
C LEU A 440 12.23 -26.09 -17.33
N SER A 441 13.50 -26.17 -17.68
CA SER A 441 14.00 -27.04 -18.75
C SER A 441 15.14 -27.87 -18.20
N THR A 442 15.20 -29.13 -18.62
CA THR A 442 16.33 -29.99 -18.29
C THR A 442 17.57 -29.61 -19.09
N GLU A 443 18.73 -30.07 -18.65
CA GLU A 443 19.95 -29.94 -19.43
C GLU A 443 19.82 -30.62 -20.81
N ASP A 444 19.20 -31.80 -20.87
CA ASP A 444 18.97 -32.53 -22.11
C ASP A 444 18.09 -31.73 -23.09
N GLU A 445 17.04 -31.06 -22.62
CA GLU A 445 16.20 -30.20 -23.45
C GLU A 445 16.98 -28.98 -23.99
N ARG A 446 17.91 -28.45 -23.20
CA ARG A 446 18.76 -27.30 -23.59
C ARG A 446 19.85 -27.69 -24.58
N LEU A 447 20.47 -28.86 -24.41
CA LEU A 447 21.62 -29.35 -25.17
C LEU A 447 21.26 -30.17 -26.41
N GLN A 448 19.98 -30.27 -26.77
CA GLN A 448 19.58 -30.94 -28.00
C GLN A 448 20.13 -30.23 -29.25
N THR A 449 20.83 -30.99 -30.10
CA THR A 449 21.30 -30.51 -31.40
C THR A 449 20.13 -30.14 -32.32
N VAL A 450 19.06 -30.92 -32.31
CA VAL A 450 17.80 -30.56 -32.97
C VAL A 450 16.73 -30.72 -31.92
N ARG A 451 16.13 -29.61 -31.49
CA ARG A 451 15.07 -29.64 -30.48
C ARG A 451 13.77 -30.16 -31.07
N THR A 452 13.06 -30.94 -30.27
CA THR A 452 11.63 -31.13 -30.52
C THR A 452 10.90 -29.80 -30.30
N ASP A 453 9.73 -29.63 -30.93
CA ASP A 453 8.92 -28.44 -30.71
C ASP A 453 8.59 -28.22 -29.22
N GLU A 454 8.49 -29.30 -28.44
CA GLU A 454 8.27 -29.24 -27.00
C GLU A 454 9.47 -28.67 -26.24
N ALA A 455 10.67 -29.18 -26.51
CA ALA A 455 11.91 -28.69 -25.88
C ALA A 455 12.17 -27.23 -26.27
N GLU A 456 11.93 -26.86 -27.53
CA GLU A 456 12.03 -25.48 -28.00
C GLU A 456 11.06 -24.55 -27.26
N ARG A 457 9.80 -24.99 -27.08
CA ARG A 457 8.82 -24.22 -26.29
C ARG A 457 9.28 -24.01 -24.84
N LYS A 458 9.82 -25.04 -24.17
CA LYS A 458 10.28 -24.92 -22.77
C LYS A 458 11.52 -24.05 -22.61
N VAL A 459 12.51 -24.19 -23.50
CA VAL A 459 13.77 -23.45 -23.37
C VAL A 459 13.60 -21.98 -23.76
N CYS A 460 12.68 -21.68 -24.69
CA CYS A 460 12.46 -20.33 -25.20
C CYS A 460 11.20 -19.65 -24.61
N SER A 461 10.56 -20.19 -23.56
CA SER A 461 9.30 -19.64 -23.01
C SER A 461 9.42 -18.39 -22.14
N TYR A 462 10.62 -17.85 -21.92
CA TYR A 462 10.79 -16.64 -21.10
C TYR A 462 10.09 -15.43 -21.71
N MET A 463 9.67 -14.45 -20.91
CA MET A 463 8.99 -13.24 -21.40
C MET A 463 9.99 -12.16 -21.83
N LEU A 464 9.58 -11.30 -22.76
CA LEU A 464 10.35 -10.14 -23.19
C LEU A 464 9.79 -8.86 -22.53
N TYR A 465 10.64 -7.88 -22.27
CA TYR A 465 10.25 -6.60 -21.66
C TYR A 465 10.90 -5.46 -22.44
N GLN A 466 10.19 -4.34 -22.60
CA GLN A 466 10.84 -3.08 -23.01
C GLN A 466 11.54 -2.47 -21.79
N TRP A 467 12.72 -1.87 -21.99
CA TRP A 467 13.50 -1.34 -20.88
C TRP A 467 12.69 -0.31 -20.08
N GLY A 468 12.69 -0.44 -18.76
CA GLY A 468 11.94 0.44 -17.85
C GLY A 468 10.44 0.13 -17.73
N ARG A 469 9.93 -0.92 -18.38
CA ARG A 469 8.53 -1.34 -18.25
C ARG A 469 8.40 -2.62 -17.43
N LYS A 470 7.27 -2.74 -16.74
CA LYS A 470 6.87 -3.95 -16.00
C LYS A 470 6.18 -5.00 -16.86
N ASP A 471 5.74 -4.63 -18.05
CA ASP A 471 4.80 -5.40 -18.84
C ASP A 471 5.49 -6.48 -19.69
N PRO A 472 5.20 -7.77 -19.49
CA PRO A 472 5.72 -8.82 -20.34
C PRO A 472 5.14 -8.76 -21.76
N ILE A 473 5.92 -9.24 -22.71
CA ILE A 473 5.56 -9.49 -24.10
C ILE A 473 5.83 -10.97 -24.39
N PRO A 474 4.89 -11.72 -24.97
CA PRO A 474 5.09 -13.14 -25.21
C PRO A 474 6.25 -13.41 -26.19
N ASN A 475 7.08 -14.38 -25.83
CA ASN A 475 8.21 -14.88 -26.62
C ASN A 475 7.87 -16.18 -27.37
N SER A 476 6.61 -16.31 -27.75
CA SER A 476 6.05 -17.43 -28.51
C SER A 476 5.76 -17.01 -29.96
N ASP A 477 5.25 -17.92 -30.80
CA ASP A 477 4.63 -17.55 -32.10
C ASP A 477 3.12 -17.31 -31.96
N VAL A 478 2.52 -17.93 -30.95
CA VAL A 478 1.09 -17.87 -30.67
C VAL A 478 0.89 -17.42 -29.24
N TYR A 479 -0.06 -16.51 -29.05
CA TYR A 479 -0.56 -16.10 -27.74
C TYR A 479 -2.09 -16.08 -27.79
N TYR A 480 -2.74 -16.05 -26.63
CA TYR A 480 -4.18 -16.17 -26.53
C TYR A 480 -4.77 -14.91 -25.92
N VAL A 481 -5.80 -14.37 -26.58
CA VAL A 481 -6.60 -13.23 -26.12
C VAL A 481 -8.05 -13.68 -26.15
N ASP A 482 -8.76 -13.53 -25.03
CA ASP A 482 -10.15 -13.98 -24.90
C ASP A 482 -10.32 -15.46 -25.33
N GLY A 483 -9.37 -16.32 -24.94
CA GLY A 483 -9.29 -17.74 -25.34
C GLY A 483 -8.92 -18.03 -26.81
N VAL A 484 -8.71 -17.01 -27.65
CA VAL A 484 -8.44 -17.18 -29.10
C VAL A 484 -6.95 -17.19 -29.40
N ALA A 485 -6.48 -18.25 -30.06
CA ALA A 485 -5.11 -18.37 -30.56
C ALA A 485 -4.81 -17.30 -31.61
N THR A 486 -3.76 -16.51 -31.39
CA THR A 486 -3.41 -15.36 -32.21
C THR A 486 -1.93 -15.40 -32.58
N ASP A 487 -1.61 -15.22 -33.88
CA ASP A 487 -0.23 -15.13 -34.37
C ASP A 487 0.40 -13.81 -33.95
N ILE A 488 1.39 -13.87 -33.07
CA ILE A 488 1.97 -12.67 -32.46
C ILE A 488 2.75 -11.80 -33.46
N ALA A 489 3.36 -12.40 -34.48
CA ALA A 489 4.20 -11.66 -35.43
C ALA A 489 3.38 -10.69 -36.30
N SER A 490 2.12 -11.05 -36.58
CA SER A 490 1.21 -10.25 -37.40
C SER A 490 0.20 -9.42 -36.61
N SER A 491 -0.02 -9.71 -35.32
CA SER A 491 -1.15 -9.15 -34.57
C SER A 491 -0.79 -8.45 -33.25
N TYR A 492 0.42 -8.63 -32.70
CA TYR A 492 0.73 -8.03 -31.40
C TYR A 492 0.62 -6.50 -31.49
N PRO A 493 -0.16 -5.85 -30.61
CA PRO A 493 -0.41 -4.42 -30.73
C PRO A 493 0.87 -3.60 -30.61
N VAL A 494 1.07 -2.67 -31.55
CA VAL A 494 2.14 -1.66 -31.50
C VAL A 494 1.48 -0.29 -31.42
N TRP A 495 1.79 0.46 -30.37
CA TRP A 495 1.34 1.84 -30.24
C TRP A 495 2.50 2.78 -30.59
N GLN A 496 2.23 3.76 -31.45
CA GLN A 496 3.16 4.82 -31.78
C GLN A 496 2.61 6.15 -31.26
N PRO A 497 3.28 6.80 -30.28
CA PRO A 497 2.91 8.14 -29.84
C PRO A 497 3.01 9.13 -31.02
N ALA A 498 2.08 10.08 -31.12
CA ALA A 498 2.14 11.09 -32.17
C ALA A 498 3.29 12.08 -31.94
N THR A 499 3.55 12.45 -30.68
CA THR A 499 4.55 13.44 -30.27
C THR A 499 5.37 12.97 -29.06
N LEU A 500 6.49 13.65 -28.81
CA LEU A 500 7.29 13.45 -27.60
C LEU A 500 6.47 13.64 -26.31
N THR A 501 5.55 14.59 -26.29
CA THR A 501 4.72 14.90 -25.11
C THR A 501 3.68 13.83 -24.80
N GLU A 502 3.26 13.04 -25.79
CA GLU A 502 2.34 11.92 -25.59
C GLU A 502 3.05 10.68 -25.05
N ALA A 503 4.35 10.54 -25.33
CA ALA A 503 5.20 9.42 -24.94
C ALA A 503 5.61 9.50 -23.48
N THR A 504 4.67 9.26 -22.57
CA THR A 504 4.86 9.35 -21.12
C THR A 504 4.78 7.99 -20.42
N ILE A 505 5.25 7.93 -19.18
CA ILE A 505 5.10 6.75 -18.32
C ILE A 505 3.61 6.45 -18.07
N ALA A 506 2.80 7.49 -17.82
CA ALA A 506 1.35 7.32 -17.65
C ALA A 506 0.71 6.69 -18.90
N ALA A 507 1.10 7.12 -20.10
CA ALA A 507 0.59 6.55 -21.34
C ALA A 507 1.00 5.08 -21.54
N SER A 508 2.17 4.65 -21.05
CA SER A 508 2.58 3.25 -21.13
C SER A 508 1.83 2.35 -20.15
N VAL A 509 1.50 2.86 -18.96
CA VAL A 509 0.68 2.15 -17.95
C VAL A 509 -0.70 1.82 -18.47
N LEU A 510 -1.31 2.71 -19.25
CA LEU A 510 -2.59 2.48 -19.93
C LEU A 510 -2.52 1.39 -21.02
N ARG A 511 -1.31 0.96 -21.42
CA ARG A 511 -1.07 0.10 -22.60
C ARG A 511 -0.16 -1.09 -22.27
N PRO A 512 -0.50 -1.89 -21.25
CA PRO A 512 0.37 -3.00 -20.83
C PRO A 512 0.49 -4.10 -21.90
N GLY A 513 -0.53 -4.31 -22.73
CA GLY A 513 -0.52 -5.28 -23.83
C GLY A 513 0.08 -4.79 -25.16
N TYR A 514 0.82 -3.67 -25.16
CA TYR A 514 1.38 -3.08 -26.38
C TYR A 514 2.91 -3.06 -26.34
N ILE A 515 3.52 -3.21 -27.51
CA ILE A 515 4.88 -2.67 -27.74
C ILE A 515 4.73 -1.17 -28.02
N ILE A 516 5.54 -0.34 -27.37
CA ILE A 516 5.52 1.11 -27.58
C ILE A 516 6.68 1.50 -28.50
N ASN A 517 6.37 2.13 -29.62
CA ASN A 517 7.33 2.63 -30.59
C ASN A 517 7.82 4.04 -30.20
N LYS A 518 8.89 4.50 -30.84
CA LYS A 518 9.29 5.91 -30.75
C LYS A 518 8.19 6.83 -31.29
N PRO A 519 8.10 8.08 -30.80
CA PRO A 519 7.16 9.06 -31.33
C PRO A 519 7.29 9.27 -32.84
N ALA A 520 6.16 9.54 -33.50
CA ALA A 520 6.11 9.81 -34.94
C ALA A 520 6.80 11.12 -35.31
N VAL A 521 6.77 12.11 -34.41
CA VAL A 521 7.40 13.42 -34.55
C VAL A 521 8.38 13.67 -33.39
N GLY A 522 9.59 14.12 -33.75
CA GLY A 522 10.69 14.39 -32.82
C GLY A 522 11.83 13.37 -32.93
N ASP A 523 13.07 13.81 -32.74
CA ASP A 523 14.24 12.94 -32.76
C ASP A 523 14.39 12.23 -31.41
N CYS A 524 13.94 10.97 -31.37
CA CYS A 524 13.95 10.13 -30.18
C CYS A 524 14.26 8.67 -30.55
N SER A 525 15.07 8.01 -29.72
CA SER A 525 15.47 6.60 -29.86
C SER A 525 14.94 5.71 -28.72
N SER A 526 13.93 6.22 -27.99
CA SER A 526 13.26 5.61 -26.85
C SER A 526 11.76 5.47 -27.12
N TRP A 527 11.06 4.66 -26.32
CA TRP A 527 9.59 4.66 -26.27
C TRP A 527 9.04 5.83 -25.44
N LEU A 528 9.89 6.44 -24.62
CA LEU A 528 9.57 7.55 -23.73
C LEU A 528 10.14 8.86 -24.31
N GLY A 529 9.33 9.91 -24.37
CA GLY A 529 9.71 11.19 -24.98
C GLY A 529 10.63 12.04 -24.11
N GLU A 530 10.58 11.85 -22.79
CA GLU A 530 11.50 12.43 -21.81
C GLU A 530 12.19 11.31 -21.04
N ASP A 531 13.52 11.26 -21.08
CA ASP A 531 14.29 10.18 -20.47
C ASP A 531 14.05 10.06 -18.95
N ASN A 532 13.64 8.86 -18.50
CA ASN A 532 13.63 8.49 -17.09
C ASN A 532 14.46 7.22 -16.87
N ARG A 533 15.61 7.38 -16.23
CA ARG A 533 16.58 6.30 -16.00
C ARG A 533 16.32 5.49 -14.72
N LEU A 534 15.43 5.97 -13.86
CA LEU A 534 15.11 5.34 -12.58
C LEU A 534 13.98 4.34 -12.68
N LEU A 535 13.46 4.05 -13.88
CA LEU A 535 12.31 3.15 -14.03
C LEU A 535 12.53 1.77 -13.40
N TRP A 536 13.75 1.24 -13.39
CA TRP A 536 14.12 0.01 -12.64
C TRP A 536 15.10 0.27 -11.47
N GLY A 537 15.20 1.52 -11.01
CA GLY A 537 15.94 1.90 -9.82
C GLY A 537 17.45 2.07 -9.99
N ASP A 538 17.92 2.34 -11.21
CA ASP A 538 19.37 2.38 -11.50
C ASP A 538 19.74 3.50 -12.51
N SER A 539 19.93 4.71 -11.97
CA SER A 539 20.05 5.98 -12.71
C SER A 539 21.36 6.20 -13.45
N SER A 540 22.45 5.54 -13.05
CA SER A 540 23.79 5.71 -13.63
C SER A 540 24.76 4.63 -13.15
N GLN A 541 25.80 4.32 -13.93
CA GLN A 541 26.96 3.64 -13.35
C GLN A 541 27.55 4.56 -12.28
N LYS A 542 27.36 4.25 -10.99
CA LYS A 542 28.35 4.68 -10.01
C LYS A 542 29.71 4.23 -10.52
N THR A 543 30.68 5.14 -10.50
CA THR A 543 32.08 4.86 -10.80
C THR A 543 32.45 3.51 -10.19
N VAL A 544 32.97 2.62 -11.03
CA VAL A 544 33.12 1.18 -10.82
C VAL A 544 34.00 0.86 -9.61
N THR A 545 33.45 0.92 -8.39
CA THR A 545 34.07 0.33 -7.20
C THR A 545 33.16 -0.69 -6.51
N ASP A 546 31.84 -0.48 -6.42
CA ASP A 546 31.01 -1.29 -5.51
C ASP A 546 29.82 -2.03 -6.13
N GLY A 547 29.67 -2.04 -7.46
CA GLY A 547 28.81 -3.00 -8.17
C GLY A 547 27.30 -3.00 -7.86
N GLY A 548 26.75 -2.18 -6.95
CA GLY A 548 25.33 -2.15 -6.59
C GLY A 548 24.44 -1.29 -7.50
N TRP A 549 23.12 -1.34 -7.29
CA TRP A 549 22.16 -0.41 -7.89
C TRP A 549 22.29 0.99 -7.29
N THR A 550 21.92 2.03 -8.04
CA THR A 550 21.88 3.38 -7.46
C THR A 550 20.74 3.60 -6.47
N ASP A 551 19.65 2.83 -6.60
CA ASP A 551 18.40 3.07 -5.88
C ASP A 551 17.61 1.77 -5.61
N VAL A 552 16.42 1.90 -5.03
CA VAL A 552 15.51 0.82 -4.64
C VAL A 552 14.94 0.08 -5.86
N LYS A 553 14.41 -1.13 -5.63
CA LYS A 553 13.51 -1.77 -6.59
C LYS A 553 12.25 -0.92 -6.72
N THR A 554 11.96 -0.43 -7.91
CA THR A 554 10.88 0.54 -8.14
C THR A 554 9.56 -0.13 -8.48
N ILE A 555 8.49 0.67 -8.53
CA ILE A 555 7.18 0.22 -8.98
C ILE A 555 7.16 -0.31 -10.42
N TYR A 556 8.13 -0.03 -11.30
CA TYR A 556 8.16 -0.56 -12.68
C TYR A 556 9.12 -1.73 -12.89
N ASP A 557 9.87 -2.16 -11.87
CA ASP A 557 10.72 -3.36 -11.96
C ASP A 557 9.84 -4.59 -12.19
N PRO A 558 10.04 -5.37 -13.27
CA PRO A 558 9.17 -6.49 -13.63
C PRO A 558 9.33 -7.71 -12.71
N SER A 559 10.32 -7.72 -11.81
CA SER A 559 10.72 -8.92 -11.06
C SER A 559 9.73 -9.28 -9.95
N PRO A 560 9.64 -10.56 -9.56
CA PRO A 560 8.81 -11.00 -8.45
C PRO A 560 9.33 -10.51 -7.10
N VAL A 561 8.52 -10.70 -6.04
CA VAL A 561 8.91 -10.41 -4.64
C VAL A 561 10.26 -11.08 -4.32
N GLY A 562 11.14 -10.35 -3.62
CA GLY A 562 12.48 -10.80 -3.26
C GLY A 562 13.51 -10.80 -4.41
N TYR A 563 13.13 -10.36 -5.61
CA TYR A 563 14.02 -10.22 -6.77
C TYR A 563 13.93 -8.84 -7.41
N ARG A 564 14.98 -8.42 -8.12
CA ARG A 564 15.05 -7.21 -8.95
C ARG A 564 15.87 -7.43 -10.23
N VAL A 565 15.77 -6.54 -11.20
CA VAL A 565 16.53 -6.64 -12.46
C VAL A 565 18.04 -6.56 -12.19
N ALA A 566 18.82 -7.45 -12.79
CA ALA A 566 20.29 -7.44 -12.70
C ALA A 566 20.88 -6.12 -13.20
N ASN A 567 21.94 -5.62 -12.57
CA ASN A 567 22.60 -4.38 -12.99
C ASN A 567 23.78 -4.62 -13.95
N SER A 568 24.39 -3.54 -14.41
CA SER A 568 25.51 -3.59 -15.36
C SER A 568 26.79 -4.25 -14.82
N ALA A 569 26.90 -4.49 -13.51
CA ALA A 569 28.05 -5.16 -12.90
C ALA A 569 27.88 -6.69 -12.86
N THR A 570 26.63 -7.17 -12.76
CA THR A 570 26.27 -8.57 -12.48
C THR A 570 27.03 -9.59 -13.34
N PHE A 571 27.14 -9.36 -14.65
CA PHE A 571 27.71 -10.34 -15.60
C PHE A 571 29.14 -10.06 -16.06
N THR A 572 29.86 -9.15 -15.37
CA THR A 572 31.17 -8.64 -15.84
C THR A 572 32.32 -9.63 -15.76
N ARG A 573 32.19 -10.76 -15.05
CA ARG A 573 33.27 -11.74 -14.86
C ARG A 573 33.32 -12.85 -15.93
N PHE A 574 32.33 -12.95 -16.84
CA PHE A 574 32.30 -13.99 -17.88
C PHE A 574 33.40 -13.88 -18.94
N ILE A 575 34.03 -12.72 -19.04
CA ILE A 575 35.15 -12.42 -19.93
C ILE A 575 36.35 -12.04 -19.07
N THR A 576 37.55 -12.01 -19.68
CA THR A 576 38.75 -11.65 -18.91
C THR A 576 38.54 -10.37 -18.11
N PRO A 577 39.03 -10.31 -16.85
CA PRO A 577 38.78 -9.19 -15.99
C PRO A 577 39.05 -7.86 -16.67
N ASP A 578 40.10 -7.71 -17.47
CA ASP A 578 40.45 -6.46 -18.16
C ASP A 578 39.58 -6.08 -19.38
N ARG A 579 38.48 -6.80 -19.67
CA ARG A 579 37.62 -6.57 -20.85
C ARG A 579 36.14 -6.37 -20.50
N THR A 580 35.41 -5.74 -21.41
CA THR A 580 33.94 -5.57 -21.42
C THR A 580 33.28 -6.24 -22.64
N ASP A 581 34.09 -6.56 -23.64
CA ASP A 581 33.71 -7.25 -24.86
C ASP A 581 34.87 -8.14 -25.34
N ILE A 582 34.53 -9.29 -25.91
CA ILE A 582 35.48 -10.20 -26.53
C ILE A 582 34.87 -10.75 -27.82
N GLN A 583 35.65 -10.65 -28.90
CA GLN A 583 35.34 -11.28 -30.18
C GLN A 583 36.25 -12.50 -30.37
N MET A 584 35.64 -13.67 -30.55
CA MET A 584 36.34 -14.88 -30.97
C MET A 584 36.44 -14.89 -32.50
N LYS A 585 37.65 -14.87 -33.06
CA LYS A 585 37.88 -15.08 -34.51
C LYS A 585 38.89 -16.20 -34.71
N GLY A 586 38.49 -17.28 -35.37
CA GLY A 586 39.37 -18.30 -35.97
C GLY A 586 40.48 -18.79 -35.03
N VAL A 587 40.10 -19.46 -33.93
CA VAL A 587 41.00 -19.91 -32.83
C VAL A 587 42.38 -20.32 -33.35
N THR A 588 43.37 -19.43 -33.22
CA THR A 588 44.73 -19.62 -33.74
C THR A 588 45.65 -20.36 -32.77
N GLY A 589 45.16 -20.70 -31.56
CA GLY A 589 45.95 -21.30 -30.49
C GLY A 589 45.24 -22.47 -29.83
N PHE A 590 46.01 -23.51 -29.52
CA PHE A 590 45.58 -24.65 -28.73
C PHE A 590 46.40 -24.69 -27.44
N ARG A 591 45.79 -25.13 -26.35
CA ARG A 591 46.50 -25.41 -25.09
C ARG A 591 46.31 -26.86 -24.70
N THR A 592 47.24 -27.38 -23.91
CA THR A 592 47.17 -28.73 -23.39
C THR A 592 46.67 -28.67 -21.94
N ILE A 593 45.51 -29.25 -21.67
CA ILE A 593 44.98 -29.45 -20.30
C ILE A 593 45.07 -30.96 -20.03
N ASP A 594 45.75 -31.36 -18.96
CA ASP A 594 45.90 -32.78 -18.58
C ASP A 594 46.37 -33.71 -19.72
N GLY A 595 47.27 -33.22 -20.58
CA GLY A 595 47.80 -33.97 -21.72
C GLY A 595 46.93 -33.90 -22.99
N VAL A 596 45.79 -33.20 -22.95
CA VAL A 596 44.83 -33.11 -24.07
C VAL A 596 44.82 -31.72 -24.70
N THR A 597 44.94 -31.67 -26.03
CA THR A 597 44.94 -30.43 -26.83
C THR A 597 43.51 -29.92 -27.02
N VAL A 598 43.18 -28.79 -26.40
CA VAL A 598 41.88 -28.11 -26.51
C VAL A 598 42.03 -26.74 -27.20
N PRO A 599 41.01 -26.22 -27.90
CA PRO A 599 40.97 -24.83 -28.34
C PRO A 599 41.30 -23.89 -27.17
N ASN A 600 42.17 -22.89 -27.37
CA ASN A 600 42.51 -21.91 -26.32
C ASN A 600 41.35 -20.92 -26.08
N LEU A 601 40.19 -21.44 -25.71
CA LEU A 601 38.96 -20.69 -25.44
C LEU A 601 38.79 -20.39 -23.95
N THR A 602 39.50 -21.11 -23.09
CA THR A 602 39.38 -21.03 -21.62
C THR A 602 40.50 -20.18 -21.00
N TYR A 603 40.19 -19.54 -19.85
CA TYR A 603 40.96 -18.58 -19.03
C TYR A 603 41.45 -17.28 -19.71
N ASP A 604 41.93 -17.33 -20.95
CA ASP A 604 42.56 -16.16 -21.59
C ASP A 604 41.55 -15.23 -22.29
N TYR A 605 40.32 -15.69 -22.54
CA TYR A 605 39.30 -14.93 -23.28
C TYR A 605 37.90 -15.06 -22.65
N ILE A 606 37.23 -16.21 -22.73
CA ILE A 606 35.83 -16.36 -22.26
C ILE A 606 35.70 -17.54 -21.31
N GLN A 607 35.03 -17.37 -20.17
CA GLN A 607 34.84 -18.44 -19.19
C GLN A 607 33.58 -19.27 -19.50
N CYS A 608 33.68 -20.11 -20.52
CA CYS A 608 32.62 -21.08 -20.87
C CYS A 608 33.01 -22.51 -20.46
N ILE A 609 31.99 -23.34 -20.27
CA ILE A 609 32.19 -24.79 -20.09
C ILE A 609 32.50 -25.39 -21.45
N VAL A 610 33.43 -26.33 -21.53
CA VAL A 610 33.72 -27.09 -22.76
C VAL A 610 33.32 -28.55 -22.60
N SER A 611 32.75 -29.14 -23.65
CA SER A 611 32.39 -30.55 -23.74
C SER A 611 33.10 -31.22 -24.91
N THR A 612 33.22 -32.54 -24.86
CA THR A 612 33.81 -33.35 -25.92
C THR A 612 32.75 -33.92 -26.83
N GLU A 613 32.91 -33.73 -28.14
CA GLU A 613 32.15 -34.42 -29.18
C GLU A 613 33.08 -35.31 -30.00
N MET A 614 32.65 -36.53 -30.30
CA MET A 614 33.44 -37.46 -31.11
C MET A 614 33.17 -37.27 -32.60
N SER A 615 34.24 -37.12 -33.38
CA SER A 615 34.21 -37.17 -34.85
C SER A 615 34.86 -38.46 -35.33
N GLY A 616 34.07 -39.53 -35.44
CA GLY A 616 34.65 -40.87 -35.64
C GLY A 616 35.45 -41.27 -34.40
N THR A 617 36.76 -41.45 -34.53
CA THR A 617 37.67 -41.80 -33.41
C THR A 617 38.41 -40.61 -32.81
N THR A 618 38.25 -39.40 -33.35
CA THR A 618 38.93 -38.19 -32.88
C THR A 618 38.03 -37.37 -31.97
N GLU A 619 38.49 -37.13 -30.75
CA GLU A 619 37.86 -36.23 -29.78
C GLU A 619 38.00 -34.77 -30.23
N ARG A 620 36.92 -34.00 -30.15
CA ARG A 620 36.88 -32.57 -30.44
C ARG A 620 36.25 -31.83 -29.26
N TRP A 621 36.87 -30.74 -28.84
CA TRP A 621 36.46 -29.97 -27.66
C TRP A 621 35.76 -28.68 -28.07
N LEU A 622 34.53 -28.46 -27.61
CA LEU A 622 33.66 -27.34 -28.00
C LEU A 622 33.05 -26.66 -26.77
N PRO A 623 32.68 -25.37 -26.80
CA PRO A 623 31.82 -24.79 -25.77
C PRO A 623 30.53 -25.62 -25.60
N LYS A 624 30.20 -25.97 -24.35
CA LYS A 624 29.03 -26.76 -23.98
C LYS A 624 27.76 -26.03 -24.42
N GLY A 625 26.95 -26.71 -25.24
CA GLY A 625 25.77 -26.14 -25.91
C GLY A 625 25.97 -25.78 -27.39
N ILE A 626 27.20 -25.85 -27.91
CA ILE A 626 27.51 -25.77 -29.34
C ILE A 626 27.80 -27.18 -29.89
N HIS A 627 27.19 -27.50 -31.02
CA HIS A 627 27.37 -28.74 -31.76
C HIS A 627 28.11 -28.54 -33.08
N ARG A 628 28.63 -29.63 -33.65
CA ARG A 628 29.20 -29.61 -35.01
C ARG A 628 28.16 -29.62 -36.11
N ASN A 629 27.03 -30.28 -35.86
CA ASN A 629 25.97 -30.37 -36.84
C ASN A 629 25.21 -29.06 -36.88
N ARG A 630 25.07 -28.49 -38.08
CA ARG A 630 24.23 -27.33 -38.30
C ARG A 630 22.78 -27.69 -37.96
N ILE A 631 22.19 -26.91 -37.06
CA ILE A 631 20.82 -27.10 -36.57
C ILE A 631 19.82 -26.33 -37.44
N GLY A 632 20.27 -25.26 -38.11
CA GLY A 632 19.46 -24.47 -39.02
C GLY A 632 20.17 -23.23 -39.54
N PHE A 633 19.38 -22.28 -40.05
CA PHE A 633 19.81 -20.93 -40.39
C PHE A 633 18.96 -19.90 -39.66
N ALA A 634 19.58 -18.83 -39.20
CA ALA A 634 18.90 -17.73 -38.54
C ALA A 634 18.17 -16.83 -39.56
N CYS A 635 17.11 -16.14 -39.13
CA CYS A 635 16.32 -15.18 -39.91
C CYS A 635 15.71 -15.76 -41.21
N ASN A 636 15.47 -17.07 -41.29
CA ASN A 636 15.06 -17.74 -42.53
C ASN A 636 15.97 -17.44 -43.74
N THR A 637 17.23 -17.12 -43.49
CA THR A 637 18.23 -16.88 -44.54
C THR A 637 18.91 -18.19 -44.93
N SER A 638 19.65 -18.18 -46.04
CA SER A 638 20.55 -19.28 -46.42
C SER A 638 22.03 -18.89 -46.32
N ASP A 639 22.32 -17.72 -45.77
CA ASP A 639 23.67 -17.14 -45.75
C ASP A 639 24.59 -17.95 -44.83
N ASN A 640 25.84 -18.11 -45.24
CA ASN A 640 26.83 -18.88 -44.47
C ASN A 640 27.09 -18.29 -43.07
N LYS A 641 27.05 -16.96 -42.94
CA LYS A 641 27.19 -16.25 -41.65
C LYS A 641 26.01 -16.48 -40.71
N SER A 642 24.90 -17.04 -41.21
CA SER A 642 23.66 -17.24 -40.47
C SER A 642 23.42 -18.70 -40.12
N LYS A 643 24.39 -19.59 -40.35
CA LYS A 643 24.33 -20.99 -39.90
C LYS A 643 24.33 -21.04 -38.37
N ILE A 644 23.43 -21.83 -37.82
CA ILE A 644 23.28 -22.03 -36.38
C ILE A 644 23.81 -23.43 -36.04
N PHE A 645 24.54 -23.53 -34.95
CA PHE A 645 25.21 -24.76 -34.50
C PHE A 645 24.88 -25.13 -33.04
N GLY A 646 24.07 -24.33 -32.36
CA GLY A 646 23.64 -24.57 -30.99
C GLY A 646 22.65 -23.50 -30.54
N TYR A 647 22.04 -23.71 -29.39
CA TYR A 647 20.96 -22.86 -28.89
C TYR A 647 21.34 -22.07 -27.63
N GLY A 648 22.60 -22.09 -27.21
CA GLY A 648 23.06 -21.37 -26.03
C GLY A 648 24.44 -21.84 -25.58
N ILE A 649 24.99 -21.17 -24.58
CA ILE A 649 26.31 -21.47 -24.01
C ILE A 649 26.21 -21.49 -22.49
N TYR A 650 26.86 -22.48 -21.89
CA TYR A 650 27.05 -22.56 -20.45
C TYR A 650 28.30 -21.79 -20.03
N PHE A 651 28.17 -20.95 -19.00
CA PHE A 651 29.26 -20.18 -18.42
C PHE A 651 29.60 -20.65 -17.01
N ARG A 652 30.84 -20.40 -16.61
CA ARG A 652 31.31 -20.51 -15.22
C ARG A 652 32.14 -19.28 -14.93
N GLN A 653 32.26 -18.82 -13.69
CA GLN A 653 33.08 -17.65 -13.37
C GLN A 653 34.45 -18.02 -12.80
N THR A 654 34.52 -19.20 -12.22
CA THR A 654 35.74 -19.86 -11.78
C THR A 654 35.68 -21.33 -12.17
N GLU A 655 36.79 -22.04 -12.02
CA GLU A 655 36.80 -23.48 -12.29
C GLU A 655 36.08 -24.29 -11.20
N ASP A 656 35.89 -23.68 -10.02
CA ASP A 656 35.25 -24.26 -8.84
C ASP A 656 33.74 -23.98 -8.78
N ASP A 657 33.22 -23.12 -9.65
CA ASP A 657 31.80 -22.81 -9.69
C ASP A 657 31.01 -24.01 -10.23
N THR A 658 29.85 -24.27 -9.63
CA THR A 658 28.80 -25.06 -10.28
C THR A 658 28.36 -24.38 -11.55
N GLU A 659 28.04 -25.16 -12.60
CA GLU A 659 27.73 -24.65 -13.93
C GLU A 659 26.71 -23.48 -13.90
N GLY A 660 27.21 -22.28 -14.20
CA GLY A 660 26.56 -21.01 -13.88
C GLY A 660 25.77 -20.45 -15.04
N GLY A 661 24.68 -21.12 -15.39
CA GLY A 661 23.61 -20.56 -16.23
C GLY A 661 23.74 -20.88 -17.71
N TYR A 662 22.63 -21.41 -18.25
CA TYR A 662 22.38 -21.44 -19.68
C TYR A 662 21.87 -20.07 -20.12
N TYR A 663 22.55 -19.48 -21.11
CA TYR A 663 22.09 -18.27 -21.80
C TYR A 663 21.62 -18.70 -23.19
N PRO A 664 20.31 -18.98 -23.34
CA PRO A 664 19.79 -19.39 -24.63
C PRO A 664 20.02 -18.30 -25.68
N MET A 665 20.16 -18.73 -26.93
CA MET A 665 20.02 -17.88 -28.10
C MET A 665 18.62 -17.25 -28.04
N GLY A 666 18.58 -15.95 -27.71
CA GLY A 666 17.38 -15.29 -27.20
C GLY A 666 16.85 -14.19 -28.12
N GLY A 667 15.54 -14.20 -28.36
CA GLY A 667 14.86 -13.31 -29.32
C GLY A 667 14.78 -11.84 -28.91
N CYS A 668 14.60 -11.00 -29.94
CA CYS A 668 14.32 -9.57 -29.88
C CYS A 668 12.95 -9.32 -30.52
N ARG A 669 12.10 -8.49 -29.92
CA ARG A 669 10.96 -7.89 -30.64
C ARG A 669 11.12 -6.37 -30.75
N PHE A 670 10.96 -5.90 -32.00
CA PHE A 670 10.84 -4.50 -32.41
C PHE A 670 12.09 -3.59 -32.15
N PRO A 671 12.48 -2.65 -33.04
CA PRO A 671 12.22 -2.61 -34.47
C PRO A 671 13.26 -3.54 -35.12
N ASN A 672 13.20 -4.83 -34.77
CA ASN A 672 13.96 -5.81 -35.51
C ASN A 672 13.36 -5.87 -36.93
N PRO A 673 14.13 -5.67 -38.03
CA PRO A 673 13.62 -5.55 -39.40
C PRO A 673 12.71 -6.67 -39.90
N SER A 674 12.65 -7.83 -39.23
CA SER A 674 11.72 -8.91 -39.58
C SER A 674 10.51 -9.05 -38.64
N GLY A 675 10.59 -8.52 -37.40
CA GLY A 675 9.58 -8.72 -36.33
C GLY A 675 9.34 -10.19 -35.90
N LYS A 676 10.08 -11.16 -36.46
CA LYS A 676 9.77 -12.60 -36.37
C LYS A 676 10.60 -13.32 -35.32
N ARG A 677 9.97 -14.34 -34.73
CA ARG A 677 10.56 -15.39 -33.90
C ARG A 677 11.83 -15.95 -34.56
N SER A 678 11.83 -16.24 -35.86
CA SER A 678 12.95 -16.84 -36.62
C SER A 678 14.35 -16.20 -36.45
N ASP A 679 14.43 -15.05 -35.80
CA ASP A 679 15.66 -14.32 -35.52
C ASP A 679 16.32 -14.72 -34.17
N TYR A 680 15.74 -15.66 -33.40
CA TYR A 680 16.28 -16.17 -32.10
C TYR A 680 17.78 -16.45 -32.13
N ALA A 681 18.30 -16.84 -33.28
CA ALA A 681 19.60 -17.43 -33.41
C ALA A 681 20.68 -16.50 -33.99
N LEU A 682 20.41 -15.21 -34.16
CA LEU A 682 21.42 -14.26 -34.64
C LEU A 682 22.03 -13.43 -33.50
N ASN A 683 21.22 -12.89 -32.61
CA ASN A 683 21.68 -12.07 -31.49
C ASN A 683 20.86 -12.41 -30.26
N SER A 684 21.52 -12.54 -29.10
CA SER A 684 20.84 -12.71 -27.81
C SER A 684 21.11 -11.52 -26.92
N TYR A 685 20.04 -10.95 -26.38
CA TYR A 685 20.11 -9.80 -25.50
C TYR A 685 19.41 -10.10 -24.19
N LEU A 686 20.00 -9.64 -23.09
CA LEU A 686 19.36 -9.56 -21.80
C LEU A 686 19.40 -8.12 -21.30
N TRP A 687 18.26 -7.62 -20.82
CA TRP A 687 18.22 -6.31 -20.21
C TRP A 687 18.92 -6.29 -18.84
N LEU A 688 19.56 -5.16 -18.56
CA LEU A 688 20.15 -4.79 -17.28
C LEU A 688 19.44 -3.53 -16.75
N SER A 689 19.48 -3.29 -15.45
CA SER A 689 18.79 -2.17 -14.81
C SER A 689 19.38 -0.80 -15.16
N THR A 690 20.66 -0.72 -15.50
CA THR A 690 21.39 0.56 -15.65
C THR A 690 21.17 1.22 -17.02
N SER A 691 21.16 2.55 -17.05
CA SER A 691 21.36 3.37 -18.27
C SER A 691 22.36 4.50 -17.99
N ASP A 692 23.29 4.81 -18.90
CA ASP A 692 24.26 5.92 -18.77
C ASP A 692 23.80 7.14 -19.60
N ILE A 693 24.33 8.32 -19.28
CA ILE A 693 24.06 9.65 -19.86
C ILE A 693 24.98 9.95 -21.06
N ASN A 694 26.18 9.36 -21.17
CA ASN A 694 27.16 9.75 -22.20
C ASN A 694 27.70 8.60 -23.07
N ASP A 695 27.42 7.35 -22.73
CA ASP A 695 27.79 6.18 -23.51
C ASP A 695 26.65 5.15 -23.40
N TYR A 696 25.97 4.86 -24.51
CA TYR A 696 24.80 3.98 -24.54
C TYR A 696 25.09 2.55 -24.06
N SER A 697 26.33 2.19 -23.69
CA SER A 697 26.89 0.85 -23.79
C SER A 697 26.53 -0.17 -22.70
N ALA A 698 25.69 0.11 -21.70
CA ALA A 698 25.49 -0.86 -20.60
C ALA A 698 24.02 -1.18 -20.24
N MET A 699 23.09 -0.99 -21.17
CA MET A 699 21.68 -1.30 -20.91
C MET A 699 21.37 -2.78 -21.06
N SER A 700 22.16 -3.50 -21.87
CA SER A 700 21.96 -4.92 -22.10
C SER A 700 23.28 -5.70 -22.05
N MET A 701 23.19 -7.00 -21.79
CA MET A 701 24.23 -7.95 -22.17
C MET A 701 23.92 -8.45 -23.58
N HIS A 702 24.94 -8.55 -24.44
CA HIS A 702 24.80 -9.03 -25.81
C HIS A 702 25.70 -10.25 -26.05
N LEU A 703 25.08 -11.37 -26.42
CA LEU A 703 25.72 -12.59 -26.85
C LEU A 703 25.42 -12.81 -28.34
N TYR A 704 26.43 -12.62 -29.19
CA TYR A 704 26.34 -12.89 -30.62
C TYR A 704 26.49 -14.38 -30.89
N HIS A 705 25.70 -14.91 -31.82
CA HIS A 705 25.71 -16.34 -32.11
C HIS A 705 27.06 -16.86 -32.59
N PHE A 706 27.34 -18.11 -32.24
CA PHE A 706 28.60 -18.76 -32.55
C PHE A 706 28.43 -19.61 -33.82
N TYR A 707 29.29 -19.39 -34.82
CA TYR A 707 29.26 -20.13 -36.07
C TYR A 707 30.65 -20.63 -36.48
N TRP A 708 30.67 -21.67 -37.30
CA TRP A 708 31.90 -22.26 -37.82
C TRP A 708 32.32 -21.64 -39.15
N LEU A 709 33.58 -21.20 -39.22
CA LEU A 709 34.26 -20.94 -40.49
C LEU A 709 34.92 -22.24 -40.97
N THR A 710 34.51 -22.73 -42.15
CA THR A 710 35.24 -23.77 -42.89
C THR A 710 36.13 -23.10 -43.93
N GLY A 711 37.41 -23.47 -43.99
CA GLY A 711 38.38 -22.84 -44.89
C GLY A 711 37.98 -22.86 -46.38
N SER A 712 38.35 -21.78 -47.07
CA SER A 712 38.21 -21.48 -48.51
C SER A 712 36.80 -21.48 -49.11
N GLY A 713 36.15 -20.32 -49.11
CA GLY A 713 35.51 -19.67 -50.28
C GLY A 713 34.33 -20.34 -51.01
N ASN A 714 34.24 -21.67 -51.07
CA ASN A 714 33.18 -22.42 -51.72
C ASN A 714 32.63 -23.47 -50.73
N TYR A 715 31.48 -23.13 -50.17
CA TYR A 715 30.96 -23.59 -48.88
C TYR A 715 29.88 -24.68 -48.99
N THR A 716 30.04 -25.62 -49.91
CA THR A 716 29.12 -26.76 -50.15
C THR A 716 29.61 -28.08 -49.56
N GLU A 717 30.77 -28.11 -48.90
CA GLU A 717 31.34 -29.33 -48.34
C GLU A 717 30.86 -29.57 -46.89
N PRO A 718 30.67 -30.85 -46.47
CA PRO A 718 30.50 -31.19 -45.07
C PRO A 718 31.71 -30.74 -44.24
N ASP A 719 31.43 -30.32 -43.02
CA ASP A 719 32.35 -29.69 -42.07
C ASP A 719 33.70 -30.44 -41.95
N LYS A 720 34.78 -29.83 -42.44
CA LYS A 720 36.14 -30.40 -42.34
C LYS A 720 36.70 -30.37 -40.91
N GLY A 721 35.98 -29.81 -39.95
CA GLY A 721 36.38 -29.73 -38.56
C GLY A 721 37.64 -28.87 -38.36
N LEU A 722 38.14 -28.84 -37.13
CA LEU A 722 39.36 -28.14 -36.69
C LEU A 722 40.64 -28.80 -37.25
N SER A 723 40.73 -29.10 -38.54
CA SER A 723 41.91 -29.72 -39.13
C SER A 723 42.86 -28.67 -39.72
N GLY A 724 43.96 -28.40 -39.01
CA GLY A 724 45.26 -28.08 -39.61
C GLY A 724 45.45 -26.67 -40.18
N THR A 725 46.34 -25.92 -39.53
CA THR A 725 47.29 -24.91 -40.05
C THR A 725 46.79 -23.72 -40.91
N GLY A 726 45.51 -23.62 -41.25
CA GLY A 726 44.93 -22.47 -41.95
C GLY A 726 44.32 -21.46 -40.99
N TYR A 727 44.72 -20.18 -41.09
CA TYR A 727 44.21 -19.03 -40.31
C TYR A 727 42.68 -18.77 -40.38
N ASN A 728 41.91 -19.59 -41.10
CA ASN A 728 40.50 -19.35 -41.41
C ASN A 728 39.53 -20.48 -41.00
N ALA A 729 39.95 -21.44 -40.15
CA ALA A 729 39.08 -22.49 -39.64
C ALA A 729 38.84 -22.34 -38.11
N GLY A 730 37.58 -22.28 -37.65
CA GLY A 730 37.27 -22.21 -36.22
C GLY A 730 35.91 -21.62 -35.85
N VAL A 731 35.62 -21.59 -34.55
CA VAL A 731 34.43 -20.94 -33.96
C VAL A 731 34.60 -19.42 -33.98
N VAL A 732 33.58 -18.70 -34.45
CA VAL A 732 33.48 -17.24 -34.39
C VAL A 732 32.27 -16.85 -33.57
N GLY A 733 32.43 -15.91 -32.65
CA GLY A 733 31.37 -15.40 -31.77
C GLY A 733 31.76 -14.09 -31.10
N THR A 734 30.84 -13.43 -30.42
CA THR A 734 31.13 -12.20 -29.65
C THR A 734 30.32 -12.18 -28.38
N VAL A 735 30.96 -11.88 -27.26
CA VAL A 735 30.29 -11.67 -25.97
C VAL A 735 30.58 -10.25 -25.53
N LYS A 736 29.52 -9.49 -25.21
CA LYS A 736 29.60 -8.16 -24.64
C LYS A 736 28.81 -8.16 -23.35
N THR A 737 29.52 -8.06 -22.23
CA THR A 737 28.88 -7.95 -20.90
C THR A 737 28.24 -6.59 -20.70
N LYS A 738 28.55 -5.64 -21.60
CA LYS A 738 27.94 -4.33 -21.73
C LYS A 738 27.66 -4.03 -23.21
N TYR A 739 26.39 -3.85 -23.56
CA TYR A 739 25.96 -3.45 -24.90
C TYR A 739 24.83 -2.40 -24.90
N SER A 740 24.94 -1.47 -25.86
CA SER A 740 23.91 -0.48 -26.16
C SER A 740 22.74 -1.06 -26.92
N SER A 741 21.54 -0.78 -26.45
CA SER A 741 20.36 -1.06 -27.23
C SER A 741 19.33 0.05 -27.10
N TYR A 742 18.36 0.05 -28.01
CA TYR A 742 17.25 0.98 -28.01
C TYR A 742 16.18 0.51 -27.02
N ASN A 743 15.70 1.41 -26.15
CA ASN A 743 14.74 1.06 -25.09
C ASN A 743 13.39 0.60 -25.64
N LEU A 744 13.11 0.91 -26.91
CA LEU A 744 11.94 0.42 -27.63
C LEU A 744 12.03 -1.06 -28.04
N ASN A 745 13.19 -1.70 -27.90
CA ASN A 745 13.35 -3.15 -28.10
C ASN A 745 12.86 -3.94 -26.89
N ALA A 746 12.35 -5.14 -27.14
CA ALA A 746 11.98 -6.07 -26.08
C ALA A 746 12.95 -7.25 -25.99
N TYR A 747 13.53 -7.47 -24.80
CA TYR A 747 14.50 -8.53 -24.50
C TYR A 747 14.14 -9.28 -23.21
N GLY A 748 14.76 -10.44 -23.03
CA GLY A 748 14.64 -11.19 -21.79
C GLY A 748 15.28 -10.44 -20.61
N VAL A 749 14.78 -10.74 -19.42
CA VAL A 749 15.32 -10.22 -18.14
C VAL A 749 15.79 -11.42 -17.32
N ARG A 750 16.96 -11.28 -16.69
CA ARG A 750 17.40 -12.19 -15.62
C ARG A 750 17.51 -11.40 -14.33
N CYS A 751 16.79 -11.85 -13.30
CA CYS A 751 16.71 -11.16 -12.02
C CYS A 751 17.74 -11.70 -11.03
N VAL A 752 18.00 -10.91 -10.00
CA VAL A 752 18.83 -11.25 -8.84
C VAL A 752 18.07 -10.96 -7.56
N ARG A 753 18.47 -11.57 -6.44
CA ARG A 753 17.86 -11.30 -5.13
C ARG A 753 17.94 -9.82 -4.78
N ASP A 754 16.81 -9.25 -4.39
CA ASP A 754 16.76 -7.89 -3.85
C ASP A 754 17.46 -7.88 -2.48
N GLY A 755 18.44 -6.99 -2.31
CA GLY A 755 19.31 -6.97 -1.13
C GLY A 755 20.64 -7.73 -1.23
N SER A 756 21.02 -8.27 -2.40
CA SER A 756 22.40 -8.73 -2.61
C SER A 756 23.37 -7.54 -2.57
N THR A 757 23.97 -7.25 -1.41
CA THR A 757 24.97 -6.17 -1.27
C THR A 757 26.38 -6.65 -1.56
N SER A 758 27.16 -5.76 -2.18
CA SER A 758 28.60 -5.81 -2.35
C SER A 758 29.35 -5.91 -1.02
N GLY A 759 29.61 -7.13 -0.56
CA GLY A 759 30.60 -7.34 0.50
C GLY A 759 31.99 -7.02 -0.06
N SER A 760 32.59 -5.90 0.36
CA SER A 760 34.02 -5.71 0.19
C SER A 760 34.73 -6.71 1.11
N THR A 761 35.67 -7.44 0.53
CA THR A 761 36.47 -8.45 1.24
C THR A 761 37.27 -7.82 2.37
N GLY A 762 36.93 -8.20 3.60
CA GLY A 762 37.79 -8.05 4.77
C GLY A 762 38.00 -9.40 5.45
N GLY A 763 38.96 -10.19 4.96
CA GLY A 763 39.72 -11.17 5.74
C GLY A 763 39.05 -12.47 6.22
N ASN A 764 39.46 -13.57 5.58
CA ASN A 764 39.69 -14.93 6.10
C ASN A 764 38.58 -15.75 6.79
N SER A 765 38.46 -16.99 6.28
CA SER A 765 37.93 -18.24 6.87
C SER A 765 36.45 -18.26 7.28
N TYR A 766 35.62 -18.88 6.44
CA TYR A 766 34.34 -19.46 6.85
C TYR A 766 34.57 -20.80 7.55
N ASP A 767 34.31 -20.82 8.86
CA ASP A 767 33.86 -22.03 9.57
C ASP A 767 32.33 -22.08 9.46
N SER A 768 31.82 -23.28 9.18
CA SER A 768 30.42 -23.56 8.90
C SER A 768 29.68 -23.89 10.19
N SER A 769 28.76 -23.03 10.62
CA SER A 769 27.55 -23.44 11.35
C SER A 769 26.56 -22.27 11.50
N TYR A 770 25.47 -22.32 10.75
CA TYR A 770 24.28 -21.50 11.05
C TYR A 770 23.38 -22.32 11.98
N THR A 771 23.17 -21.81 13.19
CA THR A 771 22.01 -22.17 14.03
C THR A 771 21.02 -21.02 14.00
N ASP A 772 19.80 -21.38 13.63
CA ASP A 772 18.57 -20.61 13.63
C ASP A 772 18.30 -19.92 14.98
N LYS A 773 17.98 -18.62 14.97
CA LYS A 773 17.46 -17.89 16.14
C LYS A 773 16.42 -16.87 15.70
N GLY A 774 15.18 -17.15 16.08
CA GLY A 774 14.02 -16.28 15.92
C GLY A 774 14.15 -14.93 16.64
N VAL A 775 13.41 -13.97 16.11
CA VAL A 775 13.40 -12.56 16.51
C VAL A 775 12.30 -12.35 17.55
N GLY A 776 12.68 -11.86 18.74
CA GLY A 776 11.76 -11.30 19.74
C GLY A 776 11.78 -9.79 19.64
N PHE A 777 10.60 -9.16 19.58
CA PHE A 777 10.43 -7.71 19.60
C PHE A 777 10.37 -7.20 21.04
N GLY A 778 11.22 -6.23 21.36
CA GLY A 778 11.15 -5.43 22.58
C GLY A 778 10.57 -4.06 22.28
N VAL A 779 9.60 -3.65 23.09
CA VAL A 779 8.90 -2.36 23.05
C VAL A 779 9.65 -1.39 23.97
N GLU A 780 9.84 -0.15 23.54
CA GLU A 780 9.98 1.02 24.43
C GLU A 780 8.77 1.94 24.26
#